data_AF-A0A817B7R9-F1
#
_entry.id   AF-A0A817B7R9-F1
#
_cell.length_a   1.000
_cell.length_b   1.000
_cell.length_c   1.000
_cell.angle_alpha   90.00
_cell.angle_beta   90.00
_cell.angle_gamma   90.00
#
_symmetry.space_group_name_H-M   'P 1'
#
loop_
_entity.id
_entity.type
_entity.pdbx_description
1 polymer ?
#
loop_
_entity_poly.entity_id
_entity_poly.type
_entity_poly.pdbx_seq_one_letter_code
_entity_poly.pdbx_strand_id
1 'polypeptide(L)'
;MTSMGIAPPPARFRPPPDPPPCKFPLIGSLSPFEPLEPPDPPDPPDISPAPVLLRQFIVASPSRRLSSAVHRFTWIVHEFLMLLGFLTFSAVASCKRWSRCRFHVLWLLALTCNPPPSLMTVLTSDPFHETCALLPPFRSSCNIRWPDLKNLRLTSPSLSPRAMTLLPSGKIYSDWTWCERELHSDVLLLPLDRSVKIYSSEHQVPFSPVRKPLLEDIPTNIFSPQTSFRHTPPGICSLMPSLLGFDDQRIYVEGGAHEDGRGPSIWDTFSEKYPEKIKDGSNGSVADNSYHLYKEDVALLHQIGFNAYRFSISWSRILPRGNLKGGINQAGIDYYNNLINELLSKGIKPFATMFHWDTPQGLEDAYGGFRGSEIVNDFRDYADICFKNFGDRVKHWMTLNEPLTVVQQGYVAGVMAPGRCSKFTNPNCTAGDGATEPYIVGHNLILAHGAAVEVYRKKYKASQKGQVGIALNAGWNLPYTESAEDRLAAARAMAFTFDYFMEPLVTGKYPIDMVNNVKGGRLPTFTAKQSKMLKGSYDFIGINYYSSTYAKDVPCSTEQVTMFSDPCASVTGEREGVPIGPKAASDWLLIYPKGIRDLVLYAKYKFKDPVMYITENGRDEFSTDKIFLKDGDRIDYYARHLEMVQDAISVGANVKGFFAWSLLDNFEWAMGYTVRFGLVYVDFKDGCKRYPKKSAKWFKELLNPKKSN
;
A
#
# COMPACT_ATOMS: atom_id res chain seq x y z
N MET A 1 -12.09 -61.42 -41.37
CA MET A 1 -12.05 -60.89 -39.99
C MET A 1 -11.14 -59.67 -40.03
N THR A 2 -11.69 -58.45 -40.18
CA THR A 2 -12.35 -57.59 -39.16
C THR A 2 -11.34 -56.83 -38.29
N SER A 3 -11.43 -55.52 -38.09
CA SER A 3 -12.25 -54.48 -38.77
C SER A 3 -11.80 -53.09 -38.31
N MET A 4 -11.56 -52.14 -39.21
CA MET A 4 -11.44 -50.72 -38.86
C MET A 4 -12.81 -50.05 -39.00
N GLY A 5 -13.24 -49.33 -37.95
CA GLY A 5 -14.46 -48.52 -37.95
C GLY A 5 -14.13 -47.03 -37.96
N ILE A 6 -14.69 -46.28 -38.91
CA ILE A 6 -14.43 -44.86 -39.11
C ILE A 6 -15.52 -44.03 -38.42
N ALA A 7 -15.14 -42.93 -37.76
CA ALA A 7 -16.07 -42.02 -37.09
C ALA A 7 -16.81 -41.10 -38.10
N PRO A 8 -18.07 -40.71 -37.84
CA PRO A 8 -18.86 -39.87 -38.73
C PRO A 8 -18.39 -38.40 -38.74
N PRO A 9 -18.64 -37.64 -39.84
CA PRO A 9 -18.22 -36.25 -39.97
C PRO A 9 -19.10 -35.27 -39.18
N PRO A 10 -18.56 -34.07 -38.81
CA PRO A 10 -19.30 -33.07 -38.05
C PRO A 10 -20.39 -32.36 -38.87
N ALA A 11 -21.49 -32.00 -38.20
CA ALA A 11 -22.59 -31.24 -38.80
C ALA A 11 -22.21 -29.76 -39.04
N ARG A 12 -22.62 -29.20 -40.18
CA ARG A 12 -22.46 -27.78 -40.49
C ARG A 12 -23.56 -26.95 -39.79
N PHE A 13 -23.18 -26.10 -38.85
CA PHE A 13 -24.06 -25.02 -38.39
C PHE A 13 -24.26 -23.98 -39.51
N ARG A 14 -25.47 -23.42 -39.58
CA ARG A 14 -25.77 -22.23 -40.40
C ARG A 14 -25.69 -20.98 -39.51
N PRO A 15 -25.28 -19.81 -40.03
CA PRO A 15 -25.44 -18.55 -39.30
C PRO A 15 -26.94 -18.20 -39.15
N PRO A 16 -27.32 -17.41 -38.12
CA PRO A 16 -28.66 -16.84 -38.02
C PRO A 16 -28.89 -15.76 -39.11
N PRO A 17 -30.14 -15.42 -39.44
CA PRO A 17 -30.47 -14.36 -40.39
C PRO A 17 -30.29 -12.96 -39.77
N ASP A 18 -29.96 -11.98 -40.60
CA ASP A 18 -29.81 -10.57 -40.19
C ASP A 18 -31.15 -9.94 -39.74
N PRO A 19 -31.14 -9.01 -38.76
CA PRO A 19 -32.34 -8.28 -38.33
C PRO A 19 -32.78 -7.23 -39.37
N PRO A 20 -34.09 -6.98 -39.52
CA PRO A 20 -34.61 -6.02 -40.51
C PRO A 20 -34.34 -4.56 -40.12
N PRO A 21 -34.24 -3.63 -41.11
CA PRO A 21 -33.93 -2.23 -40.85
C PRO A 21 -35.12 -1.44 -40.31
N CYS A 22 -35.04 -0.99 -39.05
CA CYS A 22 -36.04 -0.10 -38.45
C CYS A 22 -35.98 1.31 -39.05
N LYS A 23 -37.09 1.78 -39.62
CA LYS A 23 -37.27 3.15 -40.12
C LYS A 23 -37.79 4.06 -38.99
N PHE A 24 -37.32 5.30 -38.95
CA PHE A 24 -37.93 6.37 -38.15
C PHE A 24 -39.29 6.81 -38.74
N PRO A 25 -40.32 7.01 -37.90
CA PRO A 25 -41.44 7.90 -38.18
C PRO A 25 -41.28 9.24 -37.44
N LEU A 26 -41.87 10.31 -38.00
CA LEU A 26 -41.91 11.65 -37.38
C LEU A 26 -43.22 11.88 -36.60
N ILE A 27 -43.08 12.70 -35.56
CA ILE A 27 -44.08 13.53 -34.84
C ILE A 27 -45.56 13.38 -35.30
N GLY A 28 -46.42 12.95 -34.36
CA GLY A 28 -47.89 13.08 -34.40
C GLY A 28 -48.42 13.36 -32.99
N SER A 29 -49.58 14.00 -32.85
CA SER A 29 -50.01 14.66 -31.60
C SER A 29 -51.37 14.18 -31.05
N LEU A 30 -51.66 14.65 -29.81
CA LEU A 30 -52.92 14.61 -29.05
C LEU A 30 -53.16 13.45 -28.08
N SER A 31 -54.05 13.72 -27.12
CA SER A 31 -54.29 13.08 -25.82
C SER A 31 -55.82 13.11 -25.52
N PRO A 32 -56.34 12.76 -24.32
CA PRO A 32 -55.83 11.92 -23.21
C PRO A 32 -56.79 10.75 -22.86
N PHE A 33 -56.46 9.89 -21.90
CA PHE A 33 -57.43 9.22 -20.99
C PHE A 33 -56.76 8.74 -19.69
N GLU A 34 -57.56 8.23 -18.74
CA GLU A 34 -57.32 8.25 -17.29
C GLU A 34 -56.50 7.07 -16.71
N PRO A 35 -55.91 7.22 -15.50
CA PRO A 35 -55.06 6.21 -14.87
C PRO A 35 -55.82 5.14 -14.07
N LEU A 36 -55.16 4.00 -13.83
CA LEU A 36 -55.59 2.96 -12.88
C LEU A 36 -54.72 3.02 -11.60
N GLU A 37 -55.36 2.87 -10.44
CA GLU A 37 -54.69 2.88 -9.13
C GLU A 37 -54.17 1.49 -8.72
N PRO A 38 -52.98 1.39 -8.09
CA PRO A 38 -52.53 0.19 -7.38
C PRO A 38 -53.03 0.17 -5.91
N PRO A 39 -53.12 -1.01 -5.25
CA PRO A 39 -53.70 -1.14 -3.92
C PRO A 39 -52.78 -0.75 -2.75
N ASP A 40 -53.38 -0.36 -1.63
CA ASP A 40 -52.71 0.11 -0.40
C ASP A 40 -52.03 -1.01 0.44
N PRO A 41 -50.98 -0.66 1.22
CA PRO A 41 -50.37 -1.52 2.24
C PRO A 41 -51.12 -1.47 3.60
N PRO A 42 -50.92 -2.48 4.49
CA PRO A 42 -51.65 -2.58 5.76
C PRO A 42 -51.09 -1.73 6.92
N ASP A 43 -51.97 -1.34 7.84
CA ASP A 43 -51.68 -0.51 9.02
C ASP A 43 -50.91 -1.22 10.18
N PRO A 44 -50.14 -0.47 10.99
CA PRO A 44 -49.57 -0.92 12.26
C PRO A 44 -50.53 -0.70 13.47
N PRO A 45 -50.35 -1.44 14.59
CA PRO A 45 -51.23 -1.34 15.77
C PRO A 45 -50.93 -0.15 16.71
N ASP A 46 -51.95 0.26 17.48
CA ASP A 46 -52.01 1.48 18.32
C ASP A 46 -51.83 1.21 19.83
N ILE A 47 -51.02 2.04 20.53
CA ILE A 47 -50.96 2.17 21.99
C ILE A 47 -50.57 3.61 22.41
N SER A 48 -51.34 4.20 23.33
CA SER A 48 -51.00 5.37 24.19
C SER A 48 -51.75 5.22 25.56
N PRO A 49 -51.65 6.08 26.61
CA PRO A 49 -51.26 7.51 26.63
C PRO A 49 -50.46 8.06 27.86
N ALA A 50 -49.97 9.32 27.73
CA ALA A 50 -49.86 10.38 28.79
C ALA A 50 -48.92 10.17 30.03
N PRO A 51 -48.58 11.22 30.85
CA PRO A 51 -49.05 12.62 30.83
C PRO A 51 -47.99 13.78 30.93
N VAL A 52 -48.24 14.84 30.13
CA VAL A 52 -48.42 16.28 30.49
C VAL A 52 -47.44 17.02 31.45
N LEU A 53 -46.79 18.10 30.97
CA LEU A 53 -46.96 19.52 31.44
C LEU A 53 -46.06 20.57 30.71
N LEU A 54 -46.69 21.52 29.99
CA LEU A 54 -46.42 22.98 29.81
C LEU A 54 -44.98 23.57 29.63
N ARG A 55 -44.73 24.73 28.97
CA ARG A 55 -45.59 25.85 28.50
C ARG A 55 -44.96 26.70 27.35
N GLN A 56 -45.80 27.12 26.39
CA GLN A 56 -45.82 28.38 25.59
C GLN A 56 -44.52 29.15 25.24
N PHE A 57 -44.33 29.50 23.95
CA PHE A 57 -44.73 30.82 23.41
C PHE A 57 -44.85 30.82 21.86
N ILE A 58 -45.37 31.91 21.27
CA ILE A 58 -46.08 31.96 19.98
C ILE A 58 -45.48 33.07 19.09
N VAL A 59 -45.52 32.92 17.74
CA VAL A 59 -46.01 33.92 16.73
C VAL A 59 -45.33 33.79 15.34
N ALA A 60 -46.19 33.46 14.36
CA ALA A 60 -46.26 33.85 12.94
C ALA A 60 -45.02 34.20 12.07
N SER A 61 -45.00 33.60 10.87
CA SER A 61 -44.46 34.19 9.63
C SER A 61 -45.51 35.12 8.96
N PRO A 62 -45.24 35.92 7.90
CA PRO A 62 -45.11 35.34 6.55
C PRO A 62 -44.33 36.10 5.44
N SER A 63 -43.84 35.32 4.46
CA SER A 63 -43.96 35.55 3.00
C SER A 63 -43.23 36.69 2.21
N ARG A 64 -42.52 36.21 1.15
CA ARG A 64 -42.60 36.63 -0.29
C ARG A 64 -41.80 37.84 -0.86
N ARG A 65 -40.90 37.46 -1.78
CA ARG A 65 -40.77 37.89 -3.22
C ARG A 65 -39.90 39.10 -3.65
N LEU A 66 -38.94 38.76 -4.53
CA LEU A 66 -38.53 39.40 -5.80
C LEU A 66 -37.75 40.74 -5.87
N SER A 67 -36.57 40.62 -6.50
CA SER A 67 -36.15 41.36 -7.72
C SER A 67 -35.29 42.64 -7.64
N SER A 68 -34.09 42.49 -8.18
CA SER A 68 -33.41 43.37 -9.18
C SER A 68 -32.91 44.79 -8.86
N ALA A 69 -31.67 44.99 -9.35
CA ALA A 69 -31.13 46.18 -10.03
C ALA A 69 -30.40 47.28 -9.24
N VAL A 70 -29.08 47.34 -9.52
CA VAL A 70 -28.30 48.53 -9.92
C VAL A 70 -28.38 49.80 -9.05
N HIS A 71 -27.20 50.24 -8.58
CA HIS A 71 -26.71 51.61 -8.80
C HIS A 71 -25.17 51.63 -8.83
N ARG A 72 -24.59 52.55 -9.62
CA ARG A 72 -23.17 52.95 -9.54
C ARG A 72 -23.11 54.32 -8.87
N PHE A 73 -22.05 54.61 -8.12
CA PHE A 73 -21.58 55.97 -7.93
C PHE A 73 -20.05 56.00 -7.84
N THR A 74 -19.45 56.99 -8.50
CA THR A 74 -18.01 57.27 -8.53
C THR A 74 -17.74 58.63 -7.94
N TRP A 75 -16.63 58.79 -7.21
CA TRP A 75 -16.08 60.11 -6.83
C TRP A 75 -14.57 60.16 -7.07
N ILE A 76 -14.02 61.38 -7.05
CA ILE A 76 -12.89 61.80 -7.88
C ILE A 76 -11.59 62.07 -7.10
N VAL A 77 -10.47 62.01 -7.84
CA VAL A 77 -9.08 62.26 -7.47
C VAL A 77 -8.79 63.70 -7.03
N HIS A 78 -7.86 63.88 -6.08
CA HIS A 78 -6.86 64.95 -6.05
C HIS A 78 -5.50 64.26 -5.76
N GLU A 79 -4.45 64.39 -6.59
CA GLU A 79 -3.47 65.51 -6.69
C GLU A 79 -2.44 65.54 -5.53
N PHE A 80 -1.13 65.81 -5.71
CA PHE A 80 -0.33 66.10 -6.93
C PHE A 80 1.19 65.92 -6.66
N LEU A 81 1.98 65.53 -7.68
CA LEU A 81 3.45 65.77 -7.89
C LEU A 81 4.46 65.29 -6.79
N MET A 82 5.77 65.11 -7.00
CA MET A 82 6.72 65.23 -8.14
C MET A 82 7.48 63.88 -8.31
N LEU A 83 7.87 63.40 -9.52
CA LEU A 83 9.06 63.76 -10.33
C LEU A 83 10.40 63.64 -9.54
N LEU A 84 11.50 63.06 -10.03
CA LEU A 84 11.95 62.72 -11.40
C LEU A 84 13.02 61.59 -11.37
N GLY A 85 13.20 60.80 -12.44
CA GLY A 85 14.29 59.79 -12.50
C GLY A 85 14.15 58.74 -13.62
N PHE A 86 14.49 59.09 -14.86
CA PHE A 86 14.28 58.26 -16.07
C PHE A 86 15.54 57.52 -16.56
N LEU A 87 15.36 56.30 -17.11
CA LEU A 87 16.18 55.64 -18.16
C LEU A 87 17.63 55.20 -17.79
N THR A 88 18.32 54.26 -18.47
CA THR A 88 18.05 53.50 -19.72
C THR A 88 18.78 52.13 -19.79
N PHE A 89 18.14 51.14 -20.42
CA PHE A 89 18.70 50.05 -21.30
C PHE A 89 19.72 48.99 -20.81
N SER A 90 19.20 47.77 -20.63
CA SER A 90 19.39 46.59 -21.52
C SER A 90 20.75 46.25 -22.20
N ALA A 91 21.35 45.14 -21.73
CA ALA A 91 21.85 43.96 -22.47
C ALA A 91 22.69 44.04 -23.77
N VAL A 92 23.75 43.19 -23.89
CA VAL A 92 23.99 42.20 -24.99
C VAL A 92 25.36 41.46 -24.87
N ALA A 93 25.40 40.18 -25.30
CA ALA A 93 26.53 39.33 -25.75
C ALA A 93 27.85 39.12 -24.94
N SER A 94 27.99 37.89 -24.41
CA SER A 94 28.93 36.84 -24.86
C SER A 94 30.47 37.05 -25.02
N CYS A 95 31.19 36.07 -24.45
CA CYS A 95 32.39 35.39 -25.00
C CYS A 95 33.79 36.06 -24.87
N LYS A 96 34.63 35.52 -23.96
CA LYS A 96 35.83 34.73 -24.35
C LYS A 96 36.48 33.94 -23.20
N ARG A 97 37.33 32.99 -23.63
CA ARG A 97 37.99 31.87 -22.89
C ARG A 97 39.45 32.27 -22.54
N TRP A 98 40.15 31.46 -21.72
CA TRP A 98 41.57 31.55 -21.23
C TRP A 98 41.70 32.09 -19.79
N SER A 99 42.66 31.67 -18.95
CA SER A 99 43.58 30.50 -18.97
C SER A 99 44.21 30.22 -17.58
N ARG A 100 44.95 29.11 -17.44
CA ARG A 100 45.58 28.59 -16.19
C ARG A 100 46.62 29.52 -15.54
N CYS A 101 46.63 29.58 -14.21
CA CYS A 101 47.77 29.32 -13.28
C CYS A 101 47.19 29.23 -11.84
N ARG A 102 47.42 28.22 -11.00
CA ARG A 102 48.67 27.70 -10.37
C ARG A 102 49.49 28.77 -9.63
N PHE A 103 49.41 28.76 -8.30
CA PHE A 103 50.54 28.94 -7.40
C PHE A 103 50.38 28.03 -6.16
N HIS A 104 51.48 27.68 -5.50
CA HIS A 104 51.51 27.01 -4.20
C HIS A 104 52.07 27.98 -3.16
N VAL A 105 51.60 27.87 -1.90
CA VAL A 105 52.39 28.15 -0.70
C VAL A 105 52.09 27.04 0.31
N LEU A 106 53.12 26.60 1.04
CA LEU A 106 53.11 25.44 1.94
C LEU A 106 53.92 25.79 3.20
N TRP A 107 53.33 25.64 4.41
CA TRP A 107 53.95 25.46 5.75
C TRP A 107 52.79 25.00 6.67
N LEU A 108 52.78 23.89 7.44
CA LEU A 108 53.72 23.27 8.40
C LEU A 108 53.87 24.05 9.73
N LEU A 109 53.94 23.47 10.95
CA LEU A 109 53.40 22.22 11.55
C LEU A 109 53.72 22.19 13.09
N ALA A 110 52.75 22.00 14.02
CA ALA A 110 52.87 21.50 15.42
C ALA A 110 51.48 21.59 16.12
N LEU A 111 50.91 20.69 16.96
CA LEU A 111 51.36 19.88 18.13
C LEU A 111 51.61 20.76 19.39
N THR A 112 50.85 20.68 20.52
CA THR A 112 50.73 19.56 21.51
C THR A 112 49.62 19.74 22.60
N CYS A 113 49.08 18.62 23.12
CA CYS A 113 48.62 18.29 24.51
C CYS A 113 47.51 19.06 25.33
N ASN A 114 46.74 18.26 26.10
CA ASN A 114 45.78 18.56 27.20
C ASN A 114 46.46 18.93 28.56
N PRO A 115 45.78 19.15 29.73
CA PRO A 115 44.38 19.53 30.10
C PRO A 115 44.40 20.86 30.95
N PRO A 116 43.98 20.99 32.24
CA PRO A 116 42.72 20.73 33.01
C PRO A 116 42.10 22.09 33.51
N PRO A 117 41.44 22.32 34.70
CA PRO A 117 40.72 21.48 35.70
C PRO A 117 39.29 22.02 36.06
N SER A 118 38.75 21.71 37.26
CA SER A 118 37.36 21.94 37.71
C SER A 118 37.21 22.50 39.16
N LEU A 119 36.01 23.02 39.49
CA LEU A 119 35.43 23.35 40.84
C LEU A 119 33.88 23.33 40.70
N MET A 120 33.00 22.87 41.60
CA MET A 120 32.80 22.96 43.07
C MET A 120 32.41 24.37 43.60
N THR A 121 31.49 24.61 44.56
CA THR A 121 30.34 23.86 45.17
C THR A 121 29.54 24.85 46.05
N VAL A 122 28.19 24.77 46.13
CA VAL A 122 27.37 25.34 47.25
C VAL A 122 26.17 24.41 47.56
N LEU A 123 25.69 24.39 48.82
CA LEU A 123 24.67 23.49 49.39
C LEU A 123 23.58 24.25 50.18
N THR A 124 22.34 23.73 50.14
CA THR A 124 21.27 23.78 51.19
C THR A 124 20.26 22.65 50.87
N SER A 125 20.00 21.59 51.66
CA SER A 125 19.36 21.49 53.01
C SER A 125 17.87 21.91 53.01
N ASP A 126 16.86 21.15 53.50
CA ASP A 126 16.81 19.82 54.15
C ASP A 126 15.29 19.31 54.21
N PRO A 127 14.77 18.44 55.12
CA PRO A 127 14.84 16.96 55.16
C PRO A 127 13.47 16.19 55.29
N PHE A 128 13.54 14.86 55.52
CA PHE A 128 12.49 13.86 55.90
C PHE A 128 11.54 13.34 54.80
N HIS A 129 11.03 12.09 54.84
CA HIS A 129 10.95 11.13 55.97
C HIS A 129 11.25 9.66 55.57
N GLU A 130 11.81 8.87 56.50
CA GLU A 130 12.02 7.40 56.34
C GLU A 130 10.90 6.56 57.00
N THR A 131 10.79 5.29 56.58
CA THR A 131 10.60 4.14 57.51
C THR A 131 11.04 2.81 56.86
N CYS A 132 11.62 1.89 57.65
CA CYS A 132 12.09 0.56 57.21
C CYS A 132 11.54 -0.58 58.08
N ALA A 133 11.07 -1.68 57.46
CA ALA A 133 10.82 -3.02 58.03
C ALA A 133 10.26 -3.94 56.91
N LEU A 134 10.43 -5.27 56.84
CA LEU A 134 11.25 -6.24 57.59
C LEU A 134 11.46 -7.48 56.68
N LEU A 135 12.54 -8.24 56.86
CA LEU A 135 12.78 -9.55 56.21
C LEU A 135 12.34 -10.71 57.11
N PRO A 136 12.03 -11.88 56.52
CA PRO A 136 12.69 -13.11 56.96
C PRO A 136 13.19 -14.01 55.80
N PRO A 137 14.34 -14.71 55.96
CA PRO A 137 14.86 -15.66 54.97
C PRO A 137 14.50 -17.12 55.28
N PHE A 138 14.39 -17.99 54.27
CA PHE A 138 14.51 -19.44 54.47
C PHE A 138 15.22 -20.17 53.32
N ARG A 139 15.61 -21.42 53.58
CA ARG A 139 16.67 -22.16 52.87
C ARG A 139 16.19 -23.08 51.74
N SER A 140 17.15 -23.38 50.87
CA SER A 140 17.20 -24.51 49.93
C SER A 140 16.71 -25.85 50.49
N SER A 141 15.92 -26.58 49.71
CA SER A 141 16.22 -27.96 49.29
C SER A 141 15.19 -28.46 48.26
N CYS A 142 15.63 -29.22 47.26
CA CYS A 142 14.73 -30.02 46.43
C CYS A 142 15.45 -31.27 45.92
N ASN A 143 15.22 -32.41 46.58
CA ASN A 143 15.64 -33.72 46.11
C ASN A 143 14.58 -34.25 45.14
N ILE A 144 14.98 -34.68 43.94
CA ILE A 144 14.12 -35.49 43.06
C ILE A 144 14.77 -36.88 42.93
N ARG A 145 14.05 -37.91 43.37
CA ARG A 145 14.44 -39.31 43.20
C ARG A 145 13.97 -39.83 41.85
N TRP A 146 14.82 -40.59 41.18
CA TRP A 146 14.39 -41.56 40.17
C TRP A 146 13.84 -42.82 40.82
N PRO A 147 12.83 -43.46 40.23
CA PRO A 147 12.61 -44.91 40.33
C PRO A 147 13.13 -45.62 39.07
N ASP A 148 13.95 -46.66 39.22
CA ASP A 148 14.24 -47.61 38.14
C ASP A 148 12.96 -48.34 37.69
N LEU A 149 12.84 -48.59 36.38
CA LEU A 149 12.18 -49.79 35.87
C LEU A 149 13.07 -50.45 34.82
N LYS A 150 13.75 -51.52 35.24
CA LYS A 150 14.55 -52.40 34.38
C LYS A 150 13.78 -53.70 34.10
N ASN A 151 14.11 -54.33 32.97
CA ASN A 151 14.00 -55.78 32.72
C ASN A 151 12.55 -56.33 32.57
N LEU A 152 12.16 -57.20 31.61
CA LEU A 152 12.82 -57.89 30.47
C LEU A 152 11.79 -57.99 29.29
N ARG A 153 12.00 -58.61 28.11
CA ARG A 153 13.11 -59.39 27.51
C ARG A 153 13.09 -59.35 25.97
N LEU A 154 14.20 -59.77 25.36
CA LEU A 154 14.48 -59.90 23.93
C LEU A 154 13.55 -60.86 23.15
N THR A 155 13.31 -60.55 21.87
CA THR A 155 13.42 -61.51 20.74
C THR A 155 13.90 -60.83 19.44
N SER A 156 14.66 -61.57 18.64
CA SER A 156 15.11 -61.33 17.25
C SER A 156 15.70 -62.67 16.73
N PRO A 157 16.24 -62.84 15.49
CA PRO A 157 16.36 -61.92 14.36
C PRO A 157 15.98 -62.51 12.97
N SER A 158 15.98 -61.67 11.92
CA SER A 158 16.19 -62.02 10.49
C SER A 158 16.28 -60.73 9.63
N LEU A 159 16.88 -60.65 8.44
CA LEU A 159 18.05 -61.34 7.83
C LEU A 159 18.56 -60.53 6.60
N SER A 160 19.77 -59.96 6.66
CA SER A 160 20.76 -59.76 5.57
C SER A 160 20.44 -58.93 4.27
N PRO A 161 21.42 -58.20 3.64
CA PRO A 161 21.18 -57.26 2.53
C PRO A 161 21.86 -57.62 1.17
N ARG A 162 21.58 -56.81 0.11
CA ARG A 162 22.38 -56.61 -1.14
C ARG A 162 21.73 -55.50 -2.01
N ALA A 163 22.39 -54.78 -2.92
CA ALA A 163 23.81 -54.70 -3.33
C ALA A 163 24.18 -53.31 -3.90
N MET A 164 25.48 -53.05 -4.13
CA MET A 164 26.02 -51.96 -4.96
C MET A 164 26.25 -52.42 -6.42
N THR A 165 26.34 -51.47 -7.37
CA THR A 165 26.97 -51.66 -8.70
C THR A 165 27.73 -50.39 -9.12
N LEU A 166 28.77 -50.50 -9.96
CA LEU A 166 29.73 -49.44 -10.31
C LEU A 166 30.10 -49.39 -11.81
N LEU A 167 30.25 -48.17 -12.37
CA LEU A 167 31.14 -47.80 -13.50
C LEU A 167 30.84 -48.43 -14.89
N PRO A 168 31.56 -48.12 -16.02
CA PRO A 168 32.68 -47.17 -16.26
C PRO A 168 32.62 -46.26 -17.54
N SER A 169 33.57 -45.30 -17.64
CA SER A 169 34.15 -44.70 -18.89
C SER A 169 33.31 -43.74 -19.77
N GLY A 170 33.86 -42.86 -20.64
CA GLY A 170 35.26 -42.42 -20.85
C GLY A 170 35.53 -41.73 -22.23
N LYS A 171 36.66 -40.99 -22.36
CA LYS A 171 37.13 -40.11 -23.50
C LYS A 171 36.47 -38.70 -23.54
N ILE A 172 37.12 -37.54 -23.75
CA ILE A 172 38.43 -37.06 -24.29
C ILE A 172 38.46 -36.78 -25.82
N TYR A 173 38.66 -35.50 -26.20
CA TYR A 173 39.53 -35.05 -27.31
C TYR A 173 39.90 -33.54 -27.19
N SER A 174 41.15 -33.21 -27.60
CA SER A 174 41.82 -31.90 -27.85
C SER A 174 41.00 -30.59 -27.83
N ASP A 175 41.44 -29.52 -27.17
CA ASP A 175 42.65 -28.68 -27.38
C ASP A 175 42.69 -27.85 -28.68
N TRP A 176 42.75 -26.53 -28.53
CA TRP A 176 43.60 -25.59 -29.28
C TRP A 176 43.90 -24.37 -28.39
N THR A 177 45.13 -23.88 -28.42
CA THR A 177 45.65 -22.80 -27.56
C THR A 177 46.02 -21.56 -28.38
N TRP A 178 46.08 -20.40 -27.73
CA TRP A 178 47.13 -19.38 -27.97
C TRP A 178 47.26 -18.45 -26.74
N CYS A 179 48.32 -17.64 -26.66
CA CYS A 179 48.78 -17.01 -25.42
C CYS A 179 49.38 -15.62 -25.64
N GLU A 180 49.22 -14.72 -24.65
CA GLU A 180 50.19 -13.71 -24.14
C GLU A 180 49.53 -13.02 -22.91
N ARG A 181 50.15 -12.73 -21.74
CA ARG A 181 51.47 -12.18 -21.34
C ARG A 181 51.58 -10.66 -21.61
N GLU A 182 52.12 -9.77 -20.74
CA GLU A 182 52.97 -9.86 -19.52
C GLU A 182 52.47 -8.93 -18.36
N LEU A 183 52.67 -9.25 -17.06
CA LEU A 183 53.67 -8.74 -16.06
C LEU A 183 53.57 -7.22 -15.68
N HIS A 184 54.04 -6.67 -14.54
CA HIS A 184 54.81 -7.07 -13.33
C HIS A 184 54.12 -6.45 -12.07
N SER A 185 54.06 -7.05 -10.85
CA SER A 185 55.09 -7.20 -9.77
C SER A 185 55.55 -5.84 -9.13
N ASP A 186 55.94 -5.67 -7.85
CA ASP A 186 56.29 -6.51 -6.69
C ASP A 186 55.89 -5.77 -5.34
N VAL A 187 56.24 -6.02 -4.06
CA VAL A 187 57.27 -6.83 -3.34
C VAL A 187 56.81 -7.22 -1.88
N LEU A 188 57.76 -7.67 -1.02
CA LEU A 188 57.71 -8.17 0.39
C LEU A 188 57.58 -7.06 1.52
N LEU A 189 57.63 -7.28 2.86
CA LEU A 189 58.26 -8.31 3.75
C LEU A 189 57.65 -8.38 5.19
N LEU A 190 57.94 -9.46 5.93
CA LEU A 190 57.63 -9.70 7.37
C LEU A 190 58.80 -9.30 8.31
N PRO A 191 58.64 -9.41 9.65
CA PRO A 191 59.30 -10.53 10.35
C PRO A 191 58.41 -11.27 11.37
N LEU A 192 58.91 -12.40 11.88
CA LEU A 192 58.27 -13.23 12.92
C LEU A 192 58.94 -13.03 14.29
N ASP A 193 58.28 -13.48 15.36
CA ASP A 193 58.92 -14.47 16.24
C ASP A 193 57.91 -15.54 16.73
N ARG A 194 58.39 -16.61 17.39
CA ARG A 194 57.68 -17.83 17.72
C ARG A 194 57.65 -18.10 19.23
N SER A 195 56.59 -18.75 19.71
CA SER A 195 56.78 -19.92 20.57
C SER A 195 55.60 -20.90 20.41
N VAL A 196 55.89 -22.20 20.56
CA VAL A 196 54.90 -23.28 20.47
C VAL A 196 55.14 -24.24 21.64
N LYS A 197 54.07 -24.62 22.35
CA LYS A 197 54.01 -25.85 23.13
C LYS A 197 52.66 -26.53 22.85
N ILE A 198 52.71 -27.83 22.61
CA ILE A 198 51.55 -28.70 22.41
C ILE A 198 51.39 -29.54 23.67
N TYR A 199 50.17 -29.61 24.19
CA TYR A 199 49.68 -30.77 24.96
C TYR A 199 48.21 -31.01 24.63
N SER A 200 47.69 -32.16 25.05
CA SER A 200 46.61 -32.88 24.35
C SER A 200 45.20 -32.67 24.92
N SER A 201 44.24 -33.18 24.14
CA SER A 201 43.00 -33.84 24.59
C SER A 201 41.98 -33.04 25.41
N GLU A 202 40.80 -32.88 24.82
CA GLU A 202 39.48 -32.76 25.48
C GLU A 202 39.28 -31.63 26.50
N HIS A 203 38.44 -30.64 26.14
CA HIS A 203 37.39 -30.15 27.04
C HIS A 203 36.25 -29.51 26.25
N GLN A 204 35.07 -29.44 26.88
CA GLN A 204 33.86 -28.85 26.31
C GLN A 204 33.98 -27.32 26.21
N VAL A 205 33.39 -26.72 25.17
CA VAL A 205 33.22 -25.26 25.04
C VAL A 205 31.73 -24.91 25.27
N PRO A 206 31.38 -23.85 26.03
CA PRO A 206 30.03 -23.72 26.61
C PRO A 206 28.96 -23.21 25.65
N PHE A 207 27.69 -23.37 26.06
CA PHE A 207 26.56 -22.64 25.49
C PHE A 207 26.78 -21.12 25.59
N SER A 208 26.75 -20.43 24.45
CA SER A 208 26.60 -18.98 24.42
C SER A 208 25.12 -18.62 24.58
N PRO A 209 24.75 -17.64 25.44
CA PRO A 209 23.35 -17.40 25.78
C PRO A 209 22.52 -16.92 24.58
N VAL A 210 21.29 -17.44 24.49
CA VAL A 210 20.29 -17.07 23.48
C VAL A 210 20.01 -15.57 23.57
N ARG A 211 20.08 -14.86 22.44
CA ARG A 211 19.64 -13.45 22.38
C ARG A 211 18.14 -13.39 22.67
N LYS A 212 17.75 -12.50 23.59
CA LYS A 212 16.34 -12.16 23.85
C LYS A 212 15.61 -11.75 22.55
N PRO A 213 14.28 -11.93 22.47
CA PRO A 213 13.45 -11.30 21.44
C PRO A 213 13.59 -9.76 21.46
N LEU A 214 13.49 -9.14 20.29
CA LEU A 214 13.60 -7.69 20.06
C LEU A 214 12.37 -6.87 20.53
N LEU A 215 11.65 -7.37 21.54
CA LEU A 215 10.45 -6.72 22.11
C LEU A 215 10.76 -5.71 23.22
N GLU A 216 11.97 -5.72 23.79
CA GLU A 216 12.37 -4.79 24.87
C GLU A 216 12.76 -3.39 24.37
N ASP A 217 13.05 -3.23 23.07
CA ASP A 217 13.48 -1.95 22.46
C ASP A 217 12.32 -1.10 21.89
N ILE A 218 11.08 -1.61 21.92
CA ILE A 218 9.88 -0.85 21.50
C ILE A 218 9.21 -0.27 22.76
N PRO A 219 8.92 1.05 22.82
CA PRO A 219 8.22 1.63 23.96
C PRO A 219 6.85 0.97 24.18
N THR A 220 6.69 0.24 25.28
CA THR A 220 5.46 -0.48 25.63
C THR A 220 4.21 0.41 25.70
N ASN A 221 4.41 1.71 25.97
CA ASN A 221 3.37 2.74 25.97
C ASN A 221 2.70 2.97 24.61
N ILE A 222 3.25 2.45 23.49
CA ILE A 222 2.57 2.45 22.17
C ILE A 222 1.28 1.60 22.20
N PHE A 223 1.15 0.66 23.15
CA PHE A 223 0.00 -0.22 23.30
C PHE A 223 -0.92 0.12 24.48
N SER A 224 -0.83 1.33 25.09
CA SER A 224 -1.59 1.69 26.30
C SER A 224 -2.51 2.93 26.12
N PRO A 225 -3.80 2.87 26.49
CA PRO A 225 -4.77 3.92 26.14
C PRO A 225 -4.97 5.00 27.22
N GLN A 226 -3.97 5.87 27.45
CA GLN A 226 -4.09 7.08 28.30
C GLN A 226 -3.26 8.25 27.71
N THR A 227 -3.56 9.55 27.86
CA THR A 227 -4.62 10.29 28.59
C THR A 227 -5.32 11.30 27.65
N SER A 228 -6.30 12.07 28.14
CA SER A 228 -7.00 13.13 27.39
C SER A 228 -6.37 14.52 27.62
N PHE A 229 -6.08 15.24 26.52
CA PHE A 229 -5.69 16.66 26.57
C PHE A 229 -6.63 17.52 25.73
N ARG A 230 -7.18 18.58 26.35
CA ARG A 230 -7.97 19.63 25.67
C ARG A 230 -7.11 20.89 25.50
N HIS A 231 -6.29 20.96 24.45
CA HIS A 231 -5.67 22.22 24.00
C HIS A 231 -5.66 22.23 22.47
N THR A 232 -6.32 23.22 21.86
CA THR A 232 -6.28 23.47 20.40
C THR A 232 -5.03 24.28 20.03
N PRO A 233 -4.07 23.73 19.27
CA PRO A 233 -2.89 24.48 18.85
C PRO A 233 -3.24 25.48 17.72
N PRO A 234 -2.66 26.69 17.71
CA PRO A 234 -2.80 27.59 16.58
C PRO A 234 -1.91 27.15 15.40
N GLY A 235 -2.51 26.99 14.21
CA GLY A 235 -1.77 26.95 12.94
C GLY A 235 -1.47 25.57 12.34
N ILE A 236 -2.50 24.90 11.82
CA ILE A 236 -2.39 23.66 11.01
C ILE A 236 -1.43 23.80 9.81
N CYS A 237 -1.19 25.01 9.31
CA CYS A 237 -0.41 25.26 8.09
C CYS A 237 1.12 25.07 8.20
N SER A 238 1.73 25.03 9.38
CA SER A 238 3.20 25.14 9.52
C SER A 238 3.98 23.82 9.41
N LEU A 239 3.32 22.67 9.63
CA LEU A 239 3.94 21.34 9.67
C LEU A 239 3.23 20.31 8.77
N MET A 240 2.36 20.76 7.86
CA MET A 240 1.81 19.93 6.79
C MET A 240 2.94 19.30 5.95
N PRO A 241 2.81 18.05 5.48
CA PRO A 241 3.75 17.46 4.54
C PRO A 241 3.93 18.35 3.30
N SER A 242 5.18 18.56 2.87
CA SER A 242 5.49 19.44 1.72
C SER A 242 4.97 18.93 0.37
N LEU A 243 4.43 17.70 0.37
CA LEU A 243 3.78 17.06 -0.76
C LEU A 243 2.35 16.66 -0.37
N LEU A 244 1.37 17.30 -1.00
CA LEU A 244 -0.04 16.92 -0.88
C LEU A 244 -0.52 16.53 -2.27
N GLY A 245 -0.96 15.27 -2.40
CA GLY A 245 -1.39 14.66 -3.66
C GLY A 245 -2.70 13.86 -3.55
N PHE A 246 -3.01 13.12 -4.60
CA PHE A 246 -4.08 12.12 -4.67
C PHE A 246 -3.52 10.80 -5.18
N ASP A 247 -4.11 9.67 -4.80
CA ASP A 247 -3.94 8.41 -5.55
C ASP A 247 -5.07 8.18 -6.54
N ASP A 248 -4.75 7.44 -7.60
CA ASP A 248 -5.71 6.98 -8.60
C ASP A 248 -5.39 5.62 -9.24
N GLN A 249 -6.44 4.82 -9.44
CA GLN A 249 -6.32 3.36 -9.59
C GLN A 249 -6.94 2.87 -10.91
N ARG A 250 -6.12 2.34 -11.81
CA ARG A 250 -6.37 2.41 -13.26
C ARG A 250 -7.63 1.70 -13.75
N ILE A 251 -7.87 0.44 -13.36
CA ILE A 251 -9.09 -0.29 -13.79
C ILE A 251 -10.35 0.43 -13.28
N TYR A 252 -10.20 1.23 -12.23
CA TYR A 252 -11.29 1.85 -11.50
C TYR A 252 -11.64 3.24 -12.03
N VAL A 253 -10.73 3.87 -12.79
CA VAL A 253 -10.91 5.21 -13.40
C VAL A 253 -10.76 5.27 -14.92
N GLU A 254 -9.82 4.57 -15.54
CA GLU A 254 -9.52 4.82 -16.96
C GLU A 254 -10.62 4.40 -17.92
N GLY A 255 -11.18 3.21 -17.73
CA GLY A 255 -11.99 2.57 -18.76
C GLY A 255 -11.18 2.31 -20.03
N GLY A 256 -11.84 2.44 -21.19
CA GLY A 256 -11.27 2.08 -22.48
C GLY A 256 -10.69 0.66 -22.47
N ALA A 257 -11.36 -0.26 -21.79
CA ALA A 257 -10.79 -1.56 -21.44
C ALA A 257 -10.38 -2.39 -22.66
N HIS A 258 -11.15 -2.26 -23.75
CA HIS A 258 -10.96 -2.98 -25.02
C HIS A 258 -10.43 -2.05 -26.14
N GLU A 259 -9.91 -0.87 -25.79
CA GLU A 259 -9.45 0.15 -26.73
C GLU A 259 -7.94 0.11 -26.98
N ASP A 260 -7.51 0.66 -28.12
CA ASP A 260 -6.12 0.89 -28.52
C ASP A 260 -5.17 -0.30 -28.27
N GLY A 261 -5.64 -1.52 -28.55
CA GLY A 261 -4.85 -2.74 -28.42
C GLY A 261 -4.54 -3.16 -26.98
N ARG A 262 -5.27 -2.65 -25.98
CA ARG A 262 -5.21 -3.16 -24.60
C ARG A 262 -5.56 -4.66 -24.57
N GLY A 263 -4.82 -5.43 -23.77
CA GLY A 263 -5.22 -6.78 -23.41
C GLY A 263 -6.06 -6.79 -22.12
N PRO A 264 -6.94 -7.79 -21.93
CA PRO A 264 -7.68 -7.92 -20.67
C PRO A 264 -6.74 -8.20 -19.49
N SER A 265 -7.09 -7.65 -18.33
CA SER A 265 -6.56 -8.06 -17.02
C SER A 265 -7.47 -9.10 -16.36
N ILE A 266 -7.04 -9.62 -15.21
CA ILE A 266 -7.89 -10.46 -14.36
C ILE A 266 -9.18 -9.76 -13.91
N TRP A 267 -9.23 -8.44 -13.87
CA TRP A 267 -10.42 -7.70 -13.42
C TRP A 267 -11.48 -7.49 -14.49
N ASP A 268 -11.07 -7.22 -15.73
CA ASP A 268 -11.97 -7.22 -16.89
C ASP A 268 -12.62 -8.60 -16.97
N THR A 269 -11.79 -9.65 -17.01
CA THR A 269 -12.22 -11.05 -17.05
C THR A 269 -13.09 -11.46 -15.86
N PHE A 270 -12.79 -11.00 -14.64
CA PHE A 270 -13.55 -11.33 -13.44
C PHE A 270 -14.93 -10.66 -13.43
N SER A 271 -15.00 -9.35 -13.68
CA SER A 271 -16.25 -8.60 -13.63
C SER A 271 -17.17 -8.86 -14.85
N GLU A 272 -16.62 -9.04 -16.05
CA GLU A 272 -17.42 -9.34 -17.26
C GLU A 272 -17.94 -10.80 -17.29
N LYS A 273 -17.24 -11.74 -16.63
CA LYS A 273 -17.62 -13.17 -16.60
C LYS A 273 -18.38 -13.59 -15.34
N TYR A 274 -18.15 -12.91 -14.22
CA TYR A 274 -18.78 -13.18 -12.93
C TYR A 274 -19.41 -11.89 -12.35
N PRO A 275 -20.34 -11.23 -13.07
CA PRO A 275 -20.95 -9.99 -12.60
C PRO A 275 -21.68 -10.17 -11.26
N GLU A 276 -22.14 -11.37 -10.92
CA GLU A 276 -22.73 -11.69 -9.62
C GLU A 276 -21.75 -11.59 -8.43
N LYS A 277 -20.44 -11.45 -8.70
CA LYS A 277 -19.41 -11.15 -7.69
C LYS A 277 -19.19 -9.64 -7.48
N ILE A 278 -19.82 -8.79 -8.29
CA ILE A 278 -19.83 -7.34 -8.13
C ILE A 278 -21.21 -6.94 -7.59
N LYS A 279 -21.25 -6.14 -6.53
CA LYS A 279 -22.46 -5.86 -5.73
C LYS A 279 -23.65 -5.27 -6.50
N ASP A 280 -23.39 -4.60 -7.62
CA ASP A 280 -24.38 -4.03 -8.54
C ASP A 280 -24.33 -4.64 -9.96
N GLY A 281 -23.54 -5.70 -10.18
CA GLY A 281 -23.35 -6.32 -11.49
C GLY A 281 -22.53 -5.50 -12.49
N SER A 282 -21.89 -4.40 -12.06
CA SER A 282 -21.13 -3.51 -12.93
C SER A 282 -19.69 -3.95 -13.19
N ASN A 283 -18.97 -3.21 -14.05
CA ASN A 283 -17.56 -3.45 -14.37
C ASN A 283 -16.79 -2.13 -14.58
N GLY A 284 -15.46 -2.24 -14.61
CA GLY A 284 -14.54 -1.13 -14.89
C GLY A 284 -14.32 -0.82 -16.37
N SER A 285 -15.11 -1.40 -17.29
CA SER A 285 -14.80 -1.35 -18.73
C SER A 285 -14.92 0.07 -19.33
N VAL A 286 -15.73 0.93 -18.70
CA VAL A 286 -15.78 2.40 -18.91
C VAL A 286 -15.26 3.20 -17.71
N ALA A 287 -15.43 2.69 -16.48
CA ALA A 287 -14.97 3.38 -15.25
C ALA A 287 -15.50 4.84 -15.16
N ASP A 288 -14.68 5.81 -14.72
CA ASP A 288 -14.96 7.23 -14.92
C ASP A 288 -14.45 7.78 -16.27
N ASN A 289 -13.94 6.92 -17.15
CA ASN A 289 -13.47 7.29 -18.49
C ASN A 289 -12.22 8.20 -18.53
N SER A 290 -11.37 8.17 -17.49
CA SER A 290 -10.09 8.91 -17.43
C SER A 290 -9.15 8.63 -18.61
N TYR A 291 -9.26 7.49 -19.32
CA TYR A 291 -8.46 7.22 -20.53
C TYR A 291 -8.66 8.32 -21.60
N HIS A 292 -9.89 8.79 -21.74
CA HIS A 292 -10.25 9.89 -22.65
C HIS A 292 -10.28 11.25 -21.94
N LEU A 293 -10.57 11.29 -20.62
CA LEU A 293 -10.85 12.51 -19.87
C LEU A 293 -9.70 13.06 -19.00
N TYR A 294 -8.53 12.41 -18.93
CA TYR A 294 -7.41 12.79 -18.04
C TYR A 294 -7.01 14.28 -18.02
N LYS A 295 -7.28 15.05 -19.09
CA LYS A 295 -7.01 16.50 -19.13
C LYS A 295 -7.95 17.29 -18.22
N GLU A 296 -9.20 16.87 -18.07
CA GLU A 296 -10.14 17.43 -17.10
C GLU A 296 -9.66 17.12 -15.67
N ASP A 297 -9.18 15.90 -15.45
CA ASP A 297 -8.69 15.44 -14.14
C ASP A 297 -7.43 16.18 -13.71
N VAL A 298 -6.47 16.35 -14.63
CA VAL A 298 -5.28 17.18 -14.41
C VAL A 298 -5.62 18.67 -14.25
N ALA A 299 -6.66 19.17 -14.93
CA ALA A 299 -7.17 20.51 -14.68
C ALA A 299 -7.81 20.64 -13.28
N LEU A 300 -8.52 19.62 -12.79
CA LEU A 300 -9.12 19.59 -11.45
C LEU A 300 -8.05 19.50 -10.35
N LEU A 301 -7.06 18.62 -10.49
CA LEU A 301 -5.88 18.53 -9.62
C LEU A 301 -5.24 19.90 -9.42
N HIS A 302 -4.96 20.61 -10.52
CA HIS A 302 -4.38 21.95 -10.52
C HIS A 302 -5.33 23.01 -9.96
N GLN A 303 -6.63 22.96 -10.29
CA GLN A 303 -7.63 23.91 -9.79
C GLN A 303 -7.86 23.80 -8.29
N ILE A 304 -7.69 22.62 -7.70
CA ILE A 304 -7.75 22.43 -6.24
C ILE A 304 -6.40 22.81 -5.60
N GLY A 305 -5.29 22.67 -6.33
CA GLY A 305 -3.96 23.14 -5.91
C GLY A 305 -3.05 22.04 -5.34
N PHE A 306 -3.34 20.77 -5.66
CA PHE A 306 -2.50 19.65 -5.26
C PHE A 306 -1.19 19.63 -6.06
N ASN A 307 -0.09 19.21 -5.44
CA ASN A 307 1.26 19.34 -6.01
C ASN A 307 1.90 17.99 -6.43
N ALA A 308 1.18 16.89 -6.22
CA ALA A 308 1.52 15.56 -6.72
C ALA A 308 0.26 14.80 -7.17
N TYR A 309 0.46 13.84 -8.06
CA TYR A 309 -0.56 12.87 -8.44
C TYR A 309 0.09 11.50 -8.51
N ARG A 310 -0.39 10.60 -7.65
CA ARG A 310 -0.10 9.18 -7.71
C ARG A 310 -1.13 8.54 -8.63
N PHE A 311 -0.66 7.76 -9.59
CA PHE A 311 -1.50 7.03 -10.52
C PHE A 311 -0.86 5.67 -10.79
N SER A 312 -1.62 4.75 -11.37
CA SER A 312 -1.13 3.42 -11.74
C SER A 312 -0.91 3.25 -13.24
N ILE A 313 0.19 2.60 -13.59
CA ILE A 313 0.48 2.09 -14.93
C ILE A 313 -0.14 0.70 -15.01
N SER A 314 -1.15 0.46 -15.85
CA SER A 314 -1.66 -0.91 -16.02
C SER A 314 -0.83 -1.67 -17.03
N TRP A 315 -0.37 -2.82 -16.57
CA TRP A 315 0.45 -3.77 -17.28
C TRP A 315 -0.20 -4.22 -18.59
N SER A 316 -1.51 -4.48 -18.59
CA SER A 316 -2.21 -5.05 -19.75
C SER A 316 -2.43 -4.04 -20.91
N ARG A 317 -2.34 -2.72 -20.67
CA ARG A 317 -2.30 -1.73 -21.77
C ARG A 317 -0.90 -1.56 -22.36
N ILE A 318 0.17 -1.89 -21.62
CA ILE A 318 1.57 -1.78 -22.10
C ILE A 318 2.05 -3.07 -22.78
N LEU A 319 1.70 -4.22 -22.19
CA LEU A 319 1.97 -5.56 -22.72
C LEU A 319 0.64 -6.32 -22.79
N PRO A 320 -0.03 -6.41 -23.95
CA PRO A 320 -1.36 -7.00 -24.06
C PRO A 320 -1.46 -8.49 -23.70
N ARG A 321 -0.34 -9.24 -23.79
CA ARG A 321 -0.24 -10.62 -23.24
C ARG A 321 0.64 -10.71 -21.99
N GLY A 322 0.85 -9.59 -21.30
CA GLY A 322 1.65 -9.42 -20.09
C GLY A 322 3.16 -9.59 -20.22
N ASN A 323 3.67 -10.22 -21.29
CA ASN A 323 5.11 -10.41 -21.50
C ASN A 323 5.58 -9.93 -22.87
N LEU A 324 6.90 -9.83 -23.05
CA LEU A 324 7.54 -9.32 -24.27
C LEU A 324 7.13 -10.10 -25.55
N LYS A 325 6.75 -11.38 -25.43
CA LYS A 325 6.28 -12.19 -26.57
C LYS A 325 4.91 -11.76 -27.09
N GLY A 326 4.15 -11.00 -26.29
CA GLY A 326 2.90 -10.35 -26.71
C GLY A 326 3.08 -9.06 -27.51
N GLY A 327 4.31 -8.56 -27.64
CA GLY A 327 4.60 -7.22 -28.16
C GLY A 327 4.36 -6.12 -27.14
N ILE A 328 4.90 -4.93 -27.44
CA ILE A 328 4.70 -3.71 -26.67
C ILE A 328 3.65 -2.88 -27.40
N ASN A 329 2.61 -2.44 -26.70
CA ASN A 329 1.60 -1.54 -27.25
C ASN A 329 2.06 -0.09 -27.13
N GLN A 330 2.32 0.56 -28.28
CA GLN A 330 2.78 1.94 -28.32
C GLN A 330 1.69 2.93 -27.90
N ALA A 331 0.41 2.70 -28.23
CA ALA A 331 -0.67 3.61 -27.84
C ALA A 331 -0.83 3.68 -26.31
N GLY A 332 -0.70 2.55 -25.63
CA GLY A 332 -0.64 2.48 -24.16
C GLY A 332 0.55 3.24 -23.55
N ILE A 333 1.68 3.34 -24.26
CA ILE A 333 2.83 4.16 -23.85
C ILE A 333 2.56 5.65 -24.12
N ASP A 334 1.97 5.98 -25.26
CA ASP A 334 1.71 7.35 -25.68
C ASP A 334 0.65 8.03 -24.79
N TYR A 335 -0.38 7.31 -24.37
CA TYR A 335 -1.32 7.75 -23.34
C TYR A 335 -0.59 8.23 -22.07
N TYR A 336 0.36 7.44 -21.55
CA TYR A 336 1.12 7.85 -20.35
C TYR A 336 2.08 8.98 -20.59
N ASN A 337 2.73 9.02 -21.76
CA ASN A 337 3.53 10.18 -22.12
C ASN A 337 2.67 11.45 -22.09
N ASN A 338 1.44 11.40 -22.61
CA ASN A 338 0.52 12.52 -22.59
C ASN A 338 0.06 12.89 -21.17
N LEU A 339 -0.37 11.93 -20.34
CA LEU A 339 -0.74 12.17 -18.94
C LEU A 339 0.42 12.79 -18.14
N ILE A 340 1.62 12.21 -18.22
CA ILE A 340 2.82 12.68 -17.52
C ILE A 340 3.21 14.09 -17.98
N ASN A 341 3.11 14.39 -19.28
CA ASN A 341 3.41 15.70 -19.82
C ASN A 341 2.36 16.74 -19.40
N GLU A 342 1.06 16.38 -19.38
CA GLU A 342 -0.03 17.26 -18.94
C GLU A 342 0.12 17.60 -17.44
N LEU A 343 0.39 16.61 -16.58
CA LEU A 343 0.69 16.80 -15.15
C LEU A 343 1.84 17.79 -14.93
N LEU A 344 2.96 17.56 -15.61
CA LEU A 344 4.14 18.42 -15.50
C LEU A 344 3.89 19.83 -16.07
N SER A 345 3.03 19.98 -17.08
CA SER A 345 2.61 21.30 -17.59
C SER A 345 1.88 22.14 -16.54
N LYS A 346 1.25 21.49 -15.54
CA LYS A 346 0.56 22.12 -14.41
C LYS A 346 1.41 22.18 -13.13
N GLY A 347 2.68 21.75 -13.19
CA GLY A 347 3.60 21.67 -12.06
C GLY A 347 3.37 20.49 -11.11
N ILE A 348 2.48 19.55 -11.46
CA ILE A 348 2.11 18.42 -10.62
C ILE A 348 3.14 17.30 -10.77
N LYS A 349 3.66 16.79 -9.65
CA LYS A 349 4.68 15.73 -9.64
C LYS A 349 4.05 14.34 -9.85
N PRO A 350 4.43 13.58 -10.89
CA PRO A 350 3.94 12.22 -11.09
C PRO A 350 4.60 11.23 -10.12
N PHE A 351 3.76 10.40 -9.49
CA PHE A 351 4.12 9.24 -8.68
C PHE A 351 3.53 7.99 -9.35
N ALA A 352 4.35 7.15 -9.98
CA ALA A 352 3.84 6.02 -10.76
C ALA A 352 3.87 4.71 -9.96
N THR A 353 2.69 4.12 -9.78
CA THR A 353 2.52 2.74 -9.29
C THR A 353 2.59 1.78 -10.49
N MET A 354 3.45 0.76 -10.47
CA MET A 354 3.64 -0.14 -11.61
C MET A 354 2.61 -1.28 -11.68
N PHE A 355 2.18 -1.80 -10.53
CA PHE A 355 1.18 -2.86 -10.44
C PHE A 355 0.09 -2.47 -9.45
N HIS A 356 -1.16 -2.56 -9.90
CA HIS A 356 -2.33 -2.26 -9.08
C HIS A 356 -3.39 -3.36 -9.21
N TRP A 357 -2.98 -4.57 -8.83
CA TRP A 357 -3.81 -5.79 -8.83
C TRP A 357 -4.29 -6.20 -10.24
N ASP A 358 -3.75 -5.56 -11.27
CA ASP A 358 -4.23 -5.52 -12.66
C ASP A 358 -3.57 -6.59 -13.55
N THR A 359 -3.27 -7.76 -12.99
CA THR A 359 -2.50 -8.83 -13.65
C THR A 359 -3.07 -9.11 -15.05
N PRO A 360 -2.26 -9.05 -16.13
CA PRO A 360 -2.75 -9.36 -17.48
C PRO A 360 -3.30 -10.79 -17.54
N GLN A 361 -4.53 -10.96 -18.06
CA GLN A 361 -5.22 -12.26 -18.06
C GLN A 361 -4.40 -13.33 -18.79
N GLY A 362 -3.68 -12.95 -19.84
CA GLY A 362 -2.78 -13.87 -20.56
C GLY A 362 -1.62 -14.45 -19.74
N LEU A 363 -1.34 -13.94 -18.53
CA LEU A 363 -0.41 -14.56 -17.58
C LEU A 363 -1.13 -15.45 -16.56
N GLU A 364 -2.36 -15.12 -16.17
CA GLU A 364 -3.23 -15.99 -15.37
C GLU A 364 -3.60 -17.26 -16.15
N ASP A 365 -3.94 -17.12 -17.44
CA ASP A 365 -4.22 -18.24 -18.35
C ASP A 365 -2.97 -19.11 -18.63
N ALA A 366 -1.78 -18.49 -18.71
CA ALA A 366 -0.56 -19.19 -19.10
C ALA A 366 0.09 -20.00 -17.97
N TYR A 367 0.09 -19.47 -16.74
CA TYR A 367 0.75 -20.11 -15.59
C TYR A 367 0.12 -19.75 -14.22
N GLY A 368 -1.08 -19.18 -14.19
CA GLY A 368 -1.74 -18.78 -12.95
C GLY A 368 -1.19 -17.48 -12.33
N GLY A 369 -0.65 -16.59 -13.16
CA GLY A 369 -0.31 -15.22 -12.76
C GLY A 369 0.70 -15.22 -11.63
N PHE A 370 0.38 -14.54 -10.52
CA PHE A 370 1.29 -14.49 -9.36
C PHE A 370 1.48 -15.82 -8.61
N ARG A 371 0.74 -16.89 -8.96
CA ARG A 371 1.02 -18.25 -8.48
C ARG A 371 2.20 -18.89 -9.21
N GLY A 372 2.47 -18.50 -10.46
CA GLY A 372 3.66 -18.89 -11.21
C GLY A 372 4.89 -18.06 -10.82
N SER A 373 6.06 -18.68 -10.77
CA SER A 373 7.35 -18.01 -10.46
C SER A 373 7.80 -17.08 -11.59
N GLU A 374 7.33 -17.38 -12.80
CA GLU A 374 7.62 -16.76 -14.07
C GLU A 374 7.23 -15.27 -14.09
N ILE A 375 6.19 -14.91 -13.32
CA ILE A 375 5.71 -13.54 -13.10
C ILE A 375 6.82 -12.58 -12.66
N VAL A 376 7.84 -13.06 -11.95
CA VAL A 376 8.97 -12.26 -11.47
C VAL A 376 9.85 -11.79 -12.63
N ASN A 377 9.94 -12.56 -13.72
CA ASN A 377 10.66 -12.17 -14.93
C ASN A 377 9.79 -11.26 -15.81
N ASP A 378 8.51 -11.61 -16.01
CA ASP A 378 7.61 -10.81 -16.83
C ASP A 378 7.37 -9.42 -16.21
N PHE A 379 7.20 -9.33 -14.89
CA PHE A 379 7.09 -8.04 -14.18
C PHE A 379 8.40 -7.23 -14.21
N ARG A 380 9.56 -7.89 -14.12
CA ARG A 380 10.87 -7.23 -14.26
C ARG A 380 10.99 -6.56 -15.63
N ASP A 381 10.61 -7.25 -16.70
CA ASP A 381 10.75 -6.75 -18.07
C ASP A 381 9.71 -5.67 -18.39
N TYR A 382 8.51 -5.77 -17.81
CA TYR A 382 7.52 -4.70 -17.79
C TYR A 382 8.00 -3.45 -17.03
N ALA A 383 8.60 -3.61 -15.86
CA ALA A 383 9.19 -2.50 -15.10
C ALA A 383 10.34 -1.84 -15.87
N ASP A 384 11.17 -2.62 -16.58
CA ASP A 384 12.23 -2.12 -17.47
C ASP A 384 11.67 -1.22 -18.58
N ILE A 385 10.54 -1.61 -19.21
CA ILE A 385 9.82 -0.78 -20.20
C ILE A 385 9.34 0.53 -19.55
N CYS A 386 8.71 0.47 -18.37
CA CYS A 386 8.20 1.66 -17.69
C CYS A 386 9.32 2.64 -17.31
N PHE A 387 10.41 2.15 -16.72
CA PHE A 387 11.57 2.98 -16.40
C PHE A 387 12.21 3.59 -17.67
N LYS A 388 12.31 2.81 -18.76
CA LYS A 388 12.87 3.26 -20.03
C LYS A 388 12.07 4.40 -20.67
N ASN A 389 10.73 4.31 -20.67
CA ASN A 389 9.87 5.24 -21.41
C ASN A 389 9.45 6.47 -20.59
N PHE A 390 9.38 6.37 -19.26
CA PHE A 390 8.80 7.41 -18.41
C PHE A 390 9.75 7.95 -17.32
N GLY A 391 10.82 7.23 -16.98
CA GLY A 391 11.71 7.58 -15.86
C GLY A 391 12.62 8.79 -16.11
N ASP A 392 12.65 9.31 -17.35
CA ASP A 392 13.20 10.63 -17.66
C ASP A 392 12.42 11.75 -16.93
N ARG A 393 11.10 11.60 -16.80
CA ARG A 393 10.16 12.53 -16.14
C ARG A 393 9.70 12.06 -14.76
N VAL A 394 9.33 10.79 -14.61
CA VAL A 394 8.82 10.21 -13.34
C VAL A 394 9.96 9.93 -12.37
N LYS A 395 9.87 10.51 -11.16
CA LYS A 395 10.91 10.44 -10.12
C LYS A 395 10.53 9.70 -8.85
N HIS A 396 9.27 9.31 -8.69
CA HIS A 396 8.83 8.47 -7.57
C HIS A 396 8.05 7.28 -8.14
N TRP A 397 8.50 6.09 -7.79
CA TRP A 397 7.99 4.83 -8.32
C TRP A 397 7.57 3.92 -7.18
N MET A 398 6.38 3.34 -7.25
CA MET A 398 5.95 2.25 -6.38
C MET A 398 5.82 0.99 -7.23
N THR A 399 6.49 -0.10 -6.88
CA THR A 399 6.42 -1.32 -7.69
C THR A 399 5.05 -1.97 -7.60
N LEU A 400 4.47 -2.01 -6.40
CA LEU A 400 3.18 -2.64 -6.09
C LEU A 400 2.36 -1.67 -5.22
N ASN A 401 1.03 -1.69 -5.37
CA ASN A 401 0.10 -1.27 -4.31
C ASN A 401 -0.48 -2.50 -3.59
N GLU A 402 -0.69 -2.38 -2.28
CA GLU A 402 -1.42 -3.31 -1.43
C GLU A 402 -1.26 -4.81 -1.76
N PRO A 403 -0.03 -5.34 -1.75
CA PRO A 403 0.18 -6.77 -1.98
C PRO A 403 -0.50 -7.65 -0.91
N LEU A 404 -0.84 -7.08 0.26
CA LEU A 404 -1.65 -7.71 1.30
C LEU A 404 -3.11 -7.89 0.86
N THR A 405 -3.74 -6.87 0.27
CA THR A 405 -5.13 -6.97 -0.22
C THR A 405 -5.22 -7.97 -1.38
N VAL A 406 -4.22 -8.00 -2.27
CA VAL A 406 -4.10 -9.02 -3.33
C VAL A 406 -4.13 -10.44 -2.75
N VAL A 407 -3.29 -10.76 -1.77
CA VAL A 407 -3.26 -12.13 -1.20
C VAL A 407 -4.51 -12.44 -0.39
N GLN A 408 -4.94 -11.54 0.49
CA GLN A 408 -6.07 -11.78 1.40
C GLN A 408 -7.40 -11.88 0.63
N GLN A 409 -7.71 -10.88 -0.19
CA GLN A 409 -9.03 -10.80 -0.83
C GLN A 409 -9.09 -11.58 -2.16
N GLY A 410 -7.97 -11.72 -2.86
CA GLY A 410 -7.87 -12.44 -4.14
C GLY A 410 -7.64 -13.95 -4.01
N TYR A 411 -6.99 -14.41 -2.92
CA TYR A 411 -6.57 -15.81 -2.75
C TYR A 411 -6.94 -16.46 -1.39
N VAL A 412 -7.40 -15.72 -0.38
CA VAL A 412 -7.97 -16.31 0.85
C VAL A 412 -9.51 -16.24 0.84
N ALA A 413 -10.07 -15.03 0.74
CA ALA A 413 -11.53 -14.80 0.75
C ALA A 413 -12.18 -15.02 -0.62
N GLY A 414 -11.43 -14.82 -1.71
CA GLY A 414 -11.90 -14.98 -3.10
C GLY A 414 -13.01 -14.04 -3.53
N VAL A 415 -13.12 -12.88 -2.86
CA VAL A 415 -14.11 -11.82 -3.18
C VAL A 415 -13.59 -10.81 -4.19
N MET A 416 -12.27 -10.65 -4.30
CA MET A 416 -11.60 -9.82 -5.32
C MET A 416 -10.96 -10.71 -6.38
N ALA A 417 -10.69 -10.19 -7.60
CA ALA A 417 -10.05 -10.99 -8.66
C ALA A 417 -8.66 -11.52 -8.24
N PRO A 418 -8.28 -12.77 -8.60
CA PRO A 418 -8.97 -13.71 -9.49
C PRO A 418 -10.08 -14.54 -8.82
N GLY A 419 -10.45 -14.24 -7.57
CA GLY A 419 -11.60 -14.84 -6.88
C GLY A 419 -11.37 -16.26 -6.38
N ARG A 420 -10.14 -16.53 -5.90
CA ARG A 420 -9.70 -17.87 -5.47
C ARG A 420 -9.76 -17.99 -3.95
N CYS A 421 -10.21 -19.15 -3.49
CA CYS A 421 -10.38 -19.43 -2.06
C CYS A 421 -10.62 -20.93 -1.81
N SER A 422 -10.45 -21.38 -0.57
CA SER A 422 -10.78 -22.76 -0.18
C SER A 422 -12.29 -22.95 -0.13
N LYS A 423 -12.81 -24.10 -0.59
CA LYS A 423 -14.26 -24.38 -0.69
C LYS A 423 -15.04 -24.23 0.63
N PHE A 424 -14.38 -24.39 1.78
CA PHE A 424 -15.00 -24.18 3.10
C PHE A 424 -15.07 -22.70 3.52
N THR A 425 -14.28 -21.82 2.90
CA THR A 425 -14.24 -20.38 3.21
C THR A 425 -15.44 -19.64 2.60
N ASN A 426 -15.85 -20.02 1.39
CA ASN A 426 -17.03 -19.47 0.72
C ASN A 426 -17.60 -20.55 -0.25
N PRO A 427 -18.90 -20.89 -0.20
CA PRO A 427 -19.50 -21.85 -1.13
C PRO A 427 -19.32 -21.51 -2.62
N ASN A 428 -19.14 -20.22 -2.94
CA ASN A 428 -18.94 -19.71 -4.30
C ASN A 428 -17.46 -19.71 -4.75
N CYS A 429 -16.54 -20.31 -3.97
CA CYS A 429 -15.18 -20.60 -4.41
C CYS A 429 -15.19 -21.66 -5.52
N THR A 430 -14.86 -21.27 -6.75
CA THR A 430 -14.75 -22.20 -7.88
C THR A 430 -13.45 -23.00 -7.87
N ALA A 431 -12.37 -22.41 -7.33
CA ALA A 431 -11.08 -23.05 -7.09
C ALA A 431 -10.22 -22.21 -6.12
N GLY A 432 -9.22 -22.84 -5.50
CA GLY A 432 -8.21 -22.17 -4.69
C GLY A 432 -7.73 -23.00 -3.51
N ASP A 433 -6.66 -22.55 -2.86
CA ASP A 433 -6.26 -22.99 -1.53
C ASP A 433 -5.78 -21.79 -0.69
N GLY A 434 -6.65 -21.29 0.17
CA GLY A 434 -6.39 -20.19 1.09
C GLY A 434 -5.39 -20.52 2.22
N ALA A 435 -4.90 -21.76 2.32
CA ALA A 435 -3.77 -22.12 3.17
C ALA A 435 -2.42 -21.89 2.49
N THR A 436 -2.33 -21.99 1.16
CA THR A 436 -1.03 -22.08 0.45
C THR A 436 -0.86 -21.08 -0.69
N GLU A 437 -1.86 -20.90 -1.57
CA GLU A 437 -1.76 -19.94 -2.69
C GLU A 437 -1.43 -18.50 -2.24
N PRO A 438 -2.00 -17.95 -1.15
CA PRO A 438 -1.65 -16.63 -0.62
C PRO A 438 -0.16 -16.43 -0.30
N TYR A 439 0.53 -17.48 0.16
CA TYR A 439 1.96 -17.41 0.49
C TYR A 439 2.85 -17.50 -0.76
N ILE A 440 2.44 -18.28 -1.76
CA ILE A 440 3.11 -18.35 -3.07
C ILE A 440 2.99 -16.99 -3.77
N VAL A 441 1.77 -16.43 -3.82
CA VAL A 441 1.47 -15.12 -4.43
C VAL A 441 2.24 -14.01 -3.74
N GLY A 442 2.21 -13.95 -2.40
CA GLY A 442 2.96 -12.96 -1.63
C GLY A 442 4.48 -13.08 -1.81
N HIS A 443 5.02 -14.29 -1.88
CA HIS A 443 6.43 -14.52 -2.20
C HIS A 443 6.81 -13.98 -3.59
N ASN A 444 6.03 -14.31 -4.63
CA ASN A 444 6.28 -13.86 -5.98
C ASN A 444 6.11 -12.34 -6.15
N LEU A 445 5.15 -11.72 -5.45
CA LEU A 445 5.02 -10.26 -5.35
C LEU A 445 6.28 -9.61 -4.76
N ILE A 446 6.76 -10.10 -3.60
CA ILE A 446 7.98 -9.59 -2.96
C ILE A 446 9.20 -9.72 -3.88
N LEU A 447 9.34 -10.87 -4.56
CA LEU A 447 10.42 -11.09 -5.54
C LEU A 447 10.32 -10.16 -6.75
N ALA A 448 9.11 -9.92 -7.27
CA ALA A 448 8.85 -9.03 -8.40
C ALA A 448 9.22 -7.56 -8.07
N HIS A 449 8.85 -7.09 -6.87
CA HIS A 449 9.32 -5.81 -6.32
C HIS A 449 10.86 -5.74 -6.31
N GLY A 450 11.53 -6.73 -5.71
CA GLY A 450 12.99 -6.74 -5.60
C GLY A 450 13.69 -6.78 -6.96
N ALA A 451 13.14 -7.50 -7.94
CA ALA A 451 13.68 -7.58 -9.30
C ALA A 451 13.56 -6.24 -10.05
N ALA A 452 12.41 -5.55 -9.94
CA ALA A 452 12.21 -4.22 -10.53
C ALA A 452 13.15 -3.17 -9.89
N VAL A 453 13.34 -3.21 -8.57
CA VAL A 453 14.29 -2.34 -7.87
C VAL A 453 15.73 -2.62 -8.29
N GLU A 454 16.10 -3.89 -8.47
CA GLU A 454 17.45 -4.25 -8.94
C GLU A 454 17.72 -3.71 -10.36
N VAL A 455 16.73 -3.81 -11.25
CA VAL A 455 16.77 -3.18 -12.59
C VAL A 455 16.95 -1.67 -12.49
N TYR A 456 16.15 -0.99 -11.66
CA TYR A 456 16.27 0.47 -11.51
C TYR A 456 17.66 0.88 -11.02
N ARG A 457 18.15 0.24 -9.97
CA ARG A 457 19.44 0.56 -9.34
C ARG A 457 20.63 0.28 -10.27
N LYS A 458 20.55 -0.76 -11.11
CA LYS A 458 21.61 -1.11 -12.08
C LYS A 458 21.58 -0.26 -13.36
N LYS A 459 20.41 0.02 -13.93
CA LYS A 459 20.29 0.66 -15.26
C LYS A 459 19.99 2.15 -15.23
N TYR A 460 19.20 2.61 -14.25
CA TYR A 460 18.49 3.90 -14.35
C TYR A 460 18.80 4.90 -13.23
N LYS A 461 19.12 4.46 -12.01
CA LYS A 461 19.33 5.33 -10.85
C LYS A 461 20.36 6.44 -11.08
N ALA A 462 21.45 6.16 -11.80
CA ALA A 462 22.51 7.12 -12.09
C ALA A 462 22.10 8.25 -13.06
N SER A 463 21.31 7.91 -14.10
CA SER A 463 20.88 8.86 -15.14
C SER A 463 19.58 9.57 -14.77
N GLN A 464 18.60 8.83 -14.22
CA GLN A 464 17.25 9.34 -13.94
C GLN A 464 17.09 9.95 -12.55
N LYS A 465 17.89 9.50 -11.57
CA LYS A 465 17.94 10.01 -10.18
C LYS A 465 16.63 9.96 -9.38
N GLY A 466 15.65 9.17 -9.82
CA GLY A 466 14.40 8.94 -9.08
C GLY A 466 14.57 8.01 -7.88
N GLN A 467 13.49 7.79 -7.16
CA GLN A 467 13.35 6.88 -6.02
C GLN A 467 12.36 5.77 -6.32
N VAL A 468 12.62 4.56 -5.81
CA VAL A 468 11.71 3.40 -5.92
C VAL A 468 11.32 2.89 -4.53
N GLY A 469 10.04 2.63 -4.33
CA GLY A 469 9.47 2.09 -3.10
C GLY A 469 8.33 1.11 -3.40
N ILE A 470 7.45 0.96 -2.41
CA ILE A 470 6.27 0.09 -2.43
C ILE A 470 5.19 0.74 -1.57
N ALA A 471 3.92 0.62 -1.94
CA ALA A 471 2.80 1.07 -1.11
C ALA A 471 2.18 -0.14 -0.39
N LEU A 472 2.08 -0.04 0.93
CA LEU A 472 1.64 -1.11 1.84
C LEU A 472 0.42 -0.65 2.62
N ASN A 473 -0.65 -1.44 2.62
CA ASN A 473 -1.76 -1.26 3.53
C ASN A 473 -1.57 -1.99 4.84
N ALA A 474 -2.03 -1.35 5.91
CA ALA A 474 -2.37 -2.00 7.16
C ALA A 474 -3.37 -1.12 7.93
N GLY A 475 -4.28 -1.76 8.65
CA GLY A 475 -4.89 -1.12 9.82
C GLY A 475 -3.95 -1.22 11.02
N TRP A 476 -4.14 -0.37 12.02
CA TRP A 476 -3.47 -0.56 13.31
C TRP A 476 -4.22 -1.59 14.13
N ASN A 477 -3.51 -2.57 14.68
CA ASN A 477 -4.08 -3.63 15.52
C ASN A 477 -3.83 -3.32 17.00
N LEU A 478 -4.89 -2.92 17.70
CA LEU A 478 -4.88 -2.76 19.15
C LEU A 478 -5.08 -4.13 19.81
N PRO A 479 -4.56 -4.38 21.02
CA PRO A 479 -4.95 -5.56 21.78
C PRO A 479 -6.43 -5.45 22.21
N TYR A 480 -7.17 -6.56 22.20
CA TYR A 480 -8.58 -6.58 22.60
C TYR A 480 -8.76 -6.22 24.09
N THR A 481 -7.96 -6.82 24.97
CA THR A 481 -7.80 -6.45 26.39
C THR A 481 -6.35 -6.07 26.73
N GLU A 482 -6.11 -5.52 27.92
CA GLU A 482 -4.76 -5.24 28.45
C GLU A 482 -3.99 -6.50 28.92
N SER A 483 -4.36 -7.69 28.43
CA SER A 483 -3.65 -8.95 28.70
C SER A 483 -2.30 -9.03 27.96
N ALA A 484 -1.40 -9.92 28.39
CA ALA A 484 -0.15 -10.15 27.68
C ALA A 484 -0.42 -10.89 26.36
N GLU A 485 -1.41 -11.77 26.41
CA GLU A 485 -1.92 -12.63 25.35
C GLU A 485 -2.46 -11.79 24.19
N ASP A 486 -3.37 -10.84 24.43
CA ASP A 486 -3.91 -9.98 23.37
C ASP A 486 -2.87 -9.00 22.81
N ARG A 487 -1.88 -8.56 23.61
CA ARG A 487 -0.74 -7.78 23.10
C ARG A 487 0.15 -8.61 22.17
N LEU A 488 0.36 -9.89 22.47
CA LEU A 488 1.04 -10.81 21.56
C LEU A 488 0.18 -11.12 20.34
N ALA A 489 -1.15 -11.23 20.47
CA ALA A 489 -2.07 -11.39 19.34
C ALA A 489 -2.05 -10.18 18.39
N ALA A 490 -2.01 -8.96 18.91
CA ALA A 490 -1.80 -7.74 18.14
C ALA A 490 -0.44 -7.73 17.41
N ALA A 491 0.64 -8.15 18.08
CA ALA A 491 1.95 -8.31 17.43
C ALA A 491 1.91 -9.35 16.28
N ARG A 492 1.25 -10.50 16.47
CA ARG A 492 1.06 -11.52 15.42
C ARG A 492 0.16 -11.01 14.29
N ALA A 493 -0.86 -10.19 14.57
CA ALA A 493 -1.68 -9.55 13.54
C ALA A 493 -0.85 -8.56 12.69
N MET A 494 0.05 -7.78 13.30
CA MET A 494 0.99 -6.92 12.56
C MET A 494 1.99 -7.76 11.74
N ALA A 495 2.48 -8.87 12.29
CA ALA A 495 3.40 -9.80 11.63
C ALA A 495 2.83 -10.34 10.30
N PHE A 496 1.54 -10.67 10.27
CA PHE A 496 0.84 -11.20 9.10
C PHE A 496 0.20 -10.13 8.19
N THR A 497 0.35 -8.83 8.51
CA THR A 497 -0.18 -7.72 7.71
C THR A 497 0.94 -6.81 7.19
N PHE A 498 1.30 -5.77 7.94
CA PHE A 498 2.31 -4.77 7.53
C PHE A 498 3.71 -5.40 7.40
N ASP A 499 4.10 -6.22 8.37
CA ASP A 499 5.46 -6.76 8.43
C ASP A 499 5.73 -7.82 7.38
N TYR A 500 4.69 -8.56 6.95
CA TYR A 500 4.81 -9.62 5.94
C TYR A 500 5.48 -9.11 4.66
N PHE A 501 5.17 -7.88 4.27
CA PHE A 501 5.76 -7.21 3.11
C PHE A 501 6.88 -6.23 3.45
N MET A 502 6.95 -5.68 4.67
CA MET A 502 8.02 -4.74 5.05
C MET A 502 9.30 -5.44 5.53
N GLU A 503 9.21 -6.44 6.40
CA GLU A 503 10.37 -7.08 7.03
C GLU A 503 11.30 -7.81 6.03
N PRO A 504 10.81 -8.45 4.94
CA PRO A 504 11.67 -8.96 3.87
C PRO A 504 12.54 -7.89 3.21
N LEU A 505 12.04 -6.66 3.10
CA LEU A 505 12.76 -5.56 2.46
C LEU A 505 13.79 -4.92 3.41
N VAL A 506 13.60 -5.06 4.73
CA VAL A 506 14.55 -4.57 5.74
C VAL A 506 15.64 -5.61 6.05
N THR A 507 15.26 -6.89 6.14
CA THR A 507 16.11 -7.95 6.69
C THR A 507 16.59 -8.96 5.64
N GLY A 508 15.85 -9.12 4.53
CA GLY A 508 15.98 -10.24 3.60
C GLY A 508 15.24 -11.52 4.05
N LYS A 509 14.33 -11.44 5.03
CA LYS A 509 13.60 -12.58 5.63
C LYS A 509 12.15 -12.20 5.98
N TYR A 510 11.29 -13.20 6.09
CA TYR A 510 9.94 -13.03 6.65
C TYR A 510 9.95 -12.77 8.18
N PRO A 511 8.90 -12.13 8.72
CA PRO A 511 8.71 -11.96 10.16
C PRO A 511 8.78 -13.29 10.91
N ILE A 512 9.39 -13.28 12.10
CA ILE A 512 9.63 -14.50 12.87
C ILE A 512 8.33 -15.21 13.27
N ASP A 513 7.26 -14.48 13.59
CA ASP A 513 5.96 -15.06 13.93
C ASP A 513 5.30 -15.78 12.75
N MET A 514 5.49 -15.30 11.51
CA MET A 514 5.04 -16.02 10.32
C MET A 514 5.81 -17.33 10.12
N VAL A 515 7.13 -17.29 10.29
CA VAL A 515 8.01 -18.48 10.20
C VAL A 515 7.68 -19.49 11.31
N ASN A 516 7.34 -19.01 12.50
CA ASN A 516 6.95 -19.85 13.63
C ASN A 516 5.56 -20.48 13.41
N ASN A 517 4.58 -19.73 12.91
CA ASN A 517 3.19 -20.17 12.86
C ASN A 517 2.83 -20.95 11.59
N VAL A 518 3.29 -20.54 10.40
CA VAL A 518 2.85 -21.14 9.12
C VAL A 518 3.44 -22.55 8.93
N LYS A 519 2.72 -23.56 9.40
CA LYS A 519 3.16 -24.97 9.38
C LYS A 519 3.08 -25.62 8.00
N GLY A 520 3.77 -26.75 7.83
CA GLY A 520 3.65 -27.63 6.67
C GLY A 520 4.41 -27.17 5.42
N GLY A 521 5.33 -26.21 5.54
CA GLY A 521 6.11 -25.70 4.40
C GLY A 521 5.34 -24.76 3.47
N ARG A 522 4.14 -24.31 3.85
CA ARG A 522 3.28 -23.43 3.03
C ARG A 522 3.88 -22.04 2.81
N LEU A 523 4.69 -21.53 3.74
CA LEU A 523 5.48 -20.31 3.57
C LEU A 523 6.77 -20.64 2.79
N PRO A 524 6.98 -20.11 1.56
CA PRO A 524 8.20 -20.36 0.80
C PRO A 524 9.44 -19.76 1.49
N THR A 525 10.64 -20.17 1.07
CA THR A 525 11.91 -19.67 1.63
C THR A 525 12.71 -18.88 0.59
N PHE A 526 13.26 -17.73 0.98
CA PHE A 526 14.16 -16.97 0.13
C PHE A 526 15.54 -17.65 0.05
N THR A 527 16.01 -17.93 -1.16
CA THR A 527 17.42 -18.26 -1.40
C THR A 527 18.34 -17.10 -0.98
N ALA A 528 19.61 -17.38 -0.70
CA ALA A 528 20.59 -16.34 -0.35
C ALA A 528 20.69 -15.21 -1.39
N LYS A 529 20.47 -15.51 -2.69
CA LYS A 529 20.43 -14.49 -3.76
C LYS A 529 19.20 -13.59 -3.63
N GLN A 530 18.01 -14.15 -3.43
CA GLN A 530 16.77 -13.39 -3.26
C GLN A 530 16.81 -12.56 -1.96
N SER A 531 17.24 -13.16 -0.85
CA SER A 531 17.42 -12.47 0.44
C SER A 531 18.35 -11.25 0.32
N LYS A 532 19.47 -11.39 -0.43
CA LYS A 532 20.40 -10.27 -0.73
C LYS A 532 19.80 -9.22 -1.67
N MET A 533 18.93 -9.60 -2.61
CA MET A 533 18.25 -8.68 -3.54
C MET A 533 17.21 -7.81 -2.83
N LEU A 534 16.46 -8.40 -1.90
CA LEU A 534 15.41 -7.72 -1.14
C LEU A 534 15.95 -6.80 -0.05
N LYS A 535 17.10 -7.13 0.56
CA LYS A 535 17.62 -6.37 1.69
C LYS A 535 18.00 -4.93 1.30
N GLY A 536 17.21 -3.98 1.80
CA GLY A 536 17.28 -2.56 1.50
C GLY A 536 16.68 -2.18 0.14
N SER A 537 15.76 -2.97 -0.44
CA SER A 537 15.19 -2.75 -1.79
C SER A 537 14.16 -1.61 -1.88
N TYR A 538 14.23 -0.61 -0.99
CA TYR A 538 13.36 0.56 -1.04
C TYR A 538 14.17 1.85 -0.79
N ASP A 539 13.72 2.94 -1.39
CA ASP A 539 14.21 4.31 -1.16
C ASP A 539 13.18 5.14 -0.37
N PHE A 540 11.93 4.65 -0.27
CA PHE A 540 10.82 5.13 0.57
C PHE A 540 9.76 4.02 0.71
N ILE A 541 8.81 4.18 1.64
CA ILE A 541 7.59 3.36 1.71
C ILE A 541 6.34 4.24 1.61
N GLY A 542 5.31 3.70 0.96
CA GLY A 542 3.95 4.19 1.03
C GLY A 542 3.16 3.46 2.11
N ILE A 543 2.37 4.18 2.88
CA ILE A 543 1.42 3.66 3.86
C ILE A 543 0.02 3.99 3.37
N ASN A 544 -0.78 2.96 3.11
CA ASN A 544 -2.21 3.08 2.86
C ASN A 544 -2.95 2.79 4.17
N TYR A 545 -3.76 3.73 4.63
CA TYR A 545 -4.45 3.60 5.91
C TYR A 545 -5.88 4.09 5.82
N TYR A 546 -6.81 3.34 6.41
CA TYR A 546 -8.24 3.62 6.34
C TYR A 546 -8.97 3.43 7.68
N SER A 547 -8.60 2.39 8.44
CA SER A 547 -9.36 1.81 9.56
C SER A 547 -8.40 1.15 10.58
N SER A 548 -8.90 0.77 11.75
CA SER A 548 -8.17 0.00 12.77
C SER A 548 -9.01 -1.13 13.32
N THR A 549 -8.37 -2.09 14.00
CA THR A 549 -9.01 -3.30 14.52
C THR A 549 -8.47 -3.66 15.90
N TYR A 550 -9.24 -4.43 16.66
CA TYR A 550 -8.76 -5.15 17.83
C TYR A 550 -8.31 -6.56 17.43
N ALA A 551 -7.21 -7.03 18.02
CA ALA A 551 -6.72 -8.39 17.90
C ALA A 551 -6.81 -9.10 19.26
N LYS A 552 -7.40 -10.31 19.27
CA LYS A 552 -7.60 -11.14 20.44
C LYS A 552 -6.87 -12.47 20.30
N ASP A 553 -6.23 -12.94 21.37
CA ASP A 553 -5.60 -14.26 21.40
C ASP A 553 -6.64 -15.38 21.29
N VAL A 554 -6.39 -16.35 20.41
CA VAL A 554 -7.24 -17.53 20.21
C VAL A 554 -6.39 -18.78 19.92
N PRO A 555 -6.86 -19.99 20.26
CA PRO A 555 -6.20 -21.22 19.87
C PRO A 555 -5.95 -21.28 18.35
N CYS A 556 -4.74 -21.69 17.95
CA CYS A 556 -4.40 -21.92 16.55
C CYS A 556 -5.33 -22.98 15.93
N SER A 557 -5.92 -22.69 14.76
CA SER A 557 -6.80 -23.67 14.09
C SER A 557 -5.99 -24.86 13.55
N THR A 558 -6.45 -26.07 13.83
CA THR A 558 -5.89 -27.33 13.29
C THR A 558 -6.63 -27.82 12.06
N GLU A 559 -7.88 -27.38 11.87
CA GLU A 559 -8.73 -27.68 10.73
C GLU A 559 -9.05 -26.39 9.95
N GLN A 560 -9.48 -26.53 8.69
CA GLN A 560 -9.91 -25.41 7.84
C GLN A 560 -8.88 -24.24 7.83
N VAL A 561 -7.60 -24.59 7.86
CA VAL A 561 -6.49 -23.63 8.00
C VAL A 561 -6.45 -22.69 6.80
N THR A 562 -6.22 -21.40 7.05
CA THR A 562 -5.99 -20.37 6.04
C THR A 562 -4.99 -19.33 6.56
N MET A 563 -4.50 -18.46 5.69
CA MET A 563 -3.70 -17.30 6.08
C MET A 563 -4.38 -16.41 7.16
N PHE A 564 -5.71 -16.43 7.29
CA PHE A 564 -6.42 -15.71 8.35
C PHE A 564 -6.38 -16.41 9.73
N SER A 565 -6.19 -17.74 9.79
CA SER A 565 -6.11 -18.48 11.07
C SER A 565 -4.67 -18.79 11.52
N ASP A 566 -3.69 -18.73 10.61
CA ASP A 566 -2.27 -18.83 10.93
C ASP A 566 -1.74 -17.82 11.99
N PRO A 567 -2.24 -16.57 12.12
CA PRO A 567 -1.81 -15.67 13.21
C PRO A 567 -2.16 -16.18 14.62
N CYS A 568 -3.05 -17.18 14.74
CA CYS A 568 -3.69 -17.59 16.00
C CYS A 568 -4.26 -16.37 16.76
N ALA A 569 -4.84 -15.42 16.02
CA ALA A 569 -5.39 -14.18 16.56
C ALA A 569 -6.71 -13.88 15.82
N SER A 570 -7.76 -13.59 16.57
CA SER A 570 -9.04 -13.14 15.99
C SER A 570 -9.00 -11.62 15.86
N VAL A 571 -9.25 -11.11 14.65
CA VAL A 571 -9.23 -9.68 14.34
C VAL A 571 -10.66 -9.18 14.13
N THR A 572 -11.04 -8.10 14.80
CA THR A 572 -12.41 -7.57 14.83
C THR A 572 -12.43 -6.05 14.87
N GLY A 573 -13.42 -5.43 14.22
CA GLY A 573 -13.68 -4.00 14.31
C GLY A 573 -14.38 -3.56 15.61
N GLU A 574 -14.90 -4.52 16.37
CA GLU A 574 -15.74 -4.29 17.56
C GLU A 574 -15.14 -4.95 18.81
N ARG A 575 -15.33 -4.30 19.96
CA ARG A 575 -15.07 -4.84 21.29
C ARG A 575 -16.35 -4.78 22.11
N GLU A 576 -16.80 -5.92 22.63
CA GLU A 576 -18.00 -6.05 23.46
C GLU A 576 -19.28 -5.51 22.77
N GLY A 577 -19.35 -5.64 21.43
CA GLY A 577 -20.45 -5.11 20.60
C GLY A 577 -20.36 -3.62 20.32
N VAL A 578 -19.26 -2.95 20.69
CA VAL A 578 -19.00 -1.54 20.43
C VAL A 578 -17.92 -1.40 19.34
N PRO A 579 -18.24 -0.82 18.16
CA PRO A 579 -17.26 -0.51 17.13
C PRO A 579 -16.15 0.42 17.62
N ILE A 580 -14.93 0.20 17.14
CA ILE A 580 -13.73 1.02 17.46
C ILE A 580 -13.88 2.50 17.07
N GLY A 581 -14.73 2.80 16.10
CA GLY A 581 -15.07 4.15 15.65
C GLY A 581 -16.32 4.15 14.77
N PRO A 582 -16.83 5.34 14.37
CA PRO A 582 -17.99 5.45 13.49
C PRO A 582 -17.76 4.73 12.14
N LYS A 583 -18.75 3.98 11.67
CA LYS A 583 -18.68 3.27 10.39
C LYS A 583 -18.94 4.21 9.21
N ALA A 584 -18.21 4.03 8.11
CA ALA A 584 -18.51 4.68 6.83
C ALA A 584 -19.56 3.85 6.05
N ALA A 585 -19.52 3.86 4.71
CA ALA A 585 -20.50 3.11 3.92
C ALA A 585 -20.10 1.63 3.75
N SER A 586 -18.80 1.36 3.61
CA SER A 586 -18.25 0.00 3.63
C SER A 586 -18.14 -0.55 5.05
N ASP A 587 -18.57 -1.80 5.25
CA ASP A 587 -18.65 -2.42 6.58
C ASP A 587 -17.30 -2.57 7.31
N TRP A 588 -16.20 -2.62 6.56
CA TRP A 588 -14.83 -2.75 7.09
C TRP A 588 -14.20 -1.41 7.53
N LEU A 589 -14.79 -0.27 7.15
CA LEU A 589 -14.19 1.06 7.32
C LEU A 589 -14.75 1.73 8.58
N LEU A 590 -14.06 1.51 9.70
CA LEU A 590 -14.34 2.11 11.01
C LEU A 590 -13.37 3.27 11.26
N ILE A 591 -13.91 4.47 11.42
CA ILE A 591 -13.16 5.73 11.42
C ILE A 591 -12.39 5.88 12.74
N TYR A 592 -11.12 5.47 12.74
CA TYR A 592 -10.22 5.55 13.89
C TYR A 592 -8.93 6.32 13.55
N PRO A 593 -8.89 7.65 13.68
CA PRO A 593 -7.75 8.45 13.23
C PRO A 593 -6.42 8.15 13.92
N LYS A 594 -6.44 7.73 15.20
CA LYS A 594 -5.20 7.46 15.95
C LYS A 594 -4.34 6.34 15.33
N GLY A 595 -4.97 5.37 14.69
CA GLY A 595 -4.24 4.25 14.09
C GLY A 595 -3.27 4.65 12.97
N ILE A 596 -3.50 5.75 12.23
CA ILE A 596 -2.54 6.21 11.21
C ILE A 596 -1.23 6.67 11.84
N ARG A 597 -1.34 7.39 12.96
CA ARG A 597 -0.22 7.87 13.75
C ARG A 597 0.53 6.70 14.36
N ASP A 598 -0.18 5.78 15.00
CA ASP A 598 0.46 4.68 15.72
C ASP A 598 1.11 3.68 14.74
N LEU A 599 0.54 3.47 13.54
CA LEU A 599 1.18 2.75 12.44
C LEU A 599 2.43 3.45 11.87
N VAL A 600 2.39 4.78 11.69
CA VAL A 600 3.57 5.58 11.27
C VAL A 600 4.68 5.51 12.33
N LEU A 601 4.32 5.54 13.61
CA LEU A 601 5.29 5.42 14.71
C LEU A 601 5.82 3.98 14.86
N TYR A 602 4.99 2.97 14.62
CA TYR A 602 5.43 1.58 14.53
C TYR A 602 6.47 1.41 13.41
N ALA A 603 6.20 1.95 12.21
CA ALA A 603 7.14 1.96 11.10
C ALA A 603 8.43 2.73 11.43
N LYS A 604 8.33 3.88 12.13
CA LYS A 604 9.48 4.64 12.64
C LYS A 604 10.36 3.80 13.55
N TYR A 605 9.81 3.25 14.63
CA TYR A 605 10.60 2.59 15.67
C TYR A 605 11.09 1.20 15.24
N LYS A 606 10.24 0.37 14.61
CA LYS A 606 10.61 -0.99 14.19
C LYS A 606 11.56 -1.00 12.98
N PHE A 607 11.34 -0.11 12.01
CA PHE A 607 12.04 -0.14 10.71
C PHE A 607 13.01 1.03 10.47
N LYS A 608 13.41 1.71 11.55
CA LYS A 608 14.47 2.75 11.58
C LYS A 608 14.16 3.99 10.74
N ASP A 609 12.97 4.53 10.95
CA ASP A 609 12.50 5.81 10.41
C ASP A 609 12.65 5.97 8.87
N PRO A 610 12.09 5.01 8.10
CA PRO A 610 12.14 5.05 6.65
C PRO A 610 11.47 6.32 6.12
N VAL A 611 11.87 6.79 4.94
CA VAL A 611 11.13 7.87 4.27
C VAL A 611 9.71 7.36 3.99
N MET A 612 8.71 8.04 4.55
CA MET A 612 7.31 7.63 4.49
C MET A 612 6.47 8.61 3.67
N TYR A 613 5.48 8.09 2.98
CA TYR A 613 4.36 8.84 2.40
C TYR A 613 3.07 8.15 2.83
N ILE A 614 2.06 8.89 3.26
CA ILE A 614 0.70 8.33 3.34
C ILE A 614 0.19 8.28 1.92
N THR A 615 0.22 7.11 1.29
CA THR A 615 -0.01 6.95 -0.16
C THR A 615 -1.46 6.75 -0.53
N GLU A 616 -2.31 6.38 0.43
CA GLU A 616 -3.78 6.43 0.38
C GLU A 616 -4.32 6.67 1.79
N ASN A 617 -5.33 7.52 1.91
CA ASN A 617 -6.19 7.64 3.09
C ASN A 617 -7.52 8.28 2.67
N GLY A 618 -8.66 7.78 3.13
CA GLY A 618 -9.98 8.29 2.72
C GLY A 618 -11.17 7.58 3.35
N ARG A 619 -12.40 8.01 2.99
CA ARG A 619 -13.64 7.32 3.37
C ARG A 619 -14.71 7.43 2.30
N ASP A 620 -15.64 6.48 2.30
CA ASP A 620 -16.71 6.36 1.34
C ASP A 620 -18.06 6.88 1.84
N GLU A 621 -18.92 7.28 0.90
CA GLU A 621 -20.37 7.36 1.07
C GLU A 621 -21.07 6.27 0.26
N PHE A 622 -22.31 5.93 0.64
CA PHE A 622 -23.20 5.18 -0.23
C PHE A 622 -23.51 6.00 -1.49
N SER A 623 -23.43 5.35 -2.64
CA SER A 623 -23.89 5.90 -3.92
C SER A 623 -25.41 6.02 -3.91
N THR A 624 -25.94 7.06 -4.53
CA THR A 624 -27.39 7.29 -4.67
C THR A 624 -27.69 7.83 -6.06
N ASP A 625 -28.93 7.70 -6.54
CA ASP A 625 -29.38 8.29 -7.81
C ASP A 625 -29.46 9.83 -7.83
N LYS A 626 -28.81 10.52 -6.87
CA LYS A 626 -28.77 11.97 -6.74
C LYS A 626 -27.33 12.44 -6.57
N ILE A 627 -26.97 13.48 -7.32
CA ILE A 627 -25.66 14.13 -7.26
C ILE A 627 -25.36 14.59 -5.83
N PHE A 628 -24.39 13.96 -5.17
CA PHE A 628 -24.06 14.22 -3.76
C PHE A 628 -22.76 15.02 -3.62
N LEU A 629 -22.89 16.31 -3.32
CA LEU A 629 -21.76 17.26 -3.19
C LEU A 629 -21.56 17.78 -1.75
N LYS A 630 -22.22 17.18 -0.75
CA LYS A 630 -22.28 17.68 0.64
C LYS A 630 -21.61 16.74 1.64
N ASP A 631 -20.43 16.25 1.28
CA ASP A 631 -19.60 15.30 2.02
C ASP A 631 -18.89 15.92 3.24
N GLY A 632 -19.68 16.39 4.22
CA GLY A 632 -19.18 16.96 5.48
C GLY A 632 -18.29 15.98 6.26
N ASP A 633 -18.70 14.72 6.33
CA ASP A 633 -17.99 13.70 7.12
C ASP A 633 -16.65 13.29 6.49
N ARG A 634 -16.49 13.48 5.17
CA ARG A 634 -15.19 13.33 4.49
C ARG A 634 -14.22 14.42 4.94
N ILE A 635 -14.69 15.65 5.20
CA ILE A 635 -13.86 16.73 5.72
C ILE A 635 -13.42 16.45 7.16
N ASP A 636 -14.33 16.00 8.03
CA ASP A 636 -13.99 15.61 9.41
C ASP A 636 -12.95 14.48 9.43
N TYR A 637 -13.16 13.45 8.61
CA TYR A 637 -12.23 12.35 8.43
C TYR A 637 -10.83 12.85 8.04
N TYR A 638 -10.71 13.65 6.97
CA TYR A 638 -9.40 14.14 6.51
C TYR A 638 -8.73 15.07 7.52
N ALA A 639 -9.48 16.00 8.13
CA ALA A 639 -8.92 16.92 9.13
C ALA A 639 -8.29 16.14 10.31
N ARG A 640 -8.99 15.11 10.82
CA ARG A 640 -8.54 14.31 11.96
C ARG A 640 -7.40 13.35 11.61
N HIS A 641 -7.35 12.80 10.38
CA HIS A 641 -6.20 11.99 9.96
C HIS A 641 -4.96 12.84 9.68
N LEU A 642 -5.12 14.03 9.09
CA LEU A 642 -4.02 14.98 8.88
C LEU A 642 -3.44 15.49 10.21
N GLU A 643 -4.30 15.77 11.22
CA GLU A 643 -3.87 16.08 12.59
C GLU A 643 -3.01 14.95 13.20
N MET A 644 -3.44 13.70 13.05
CA MET A 644 -2.71 12.53 13.58
C MET A 644 -1.38 12.28 12.82
N VAL A 645 -1.31 12.54 11.52
CA VAL A 645 -0.06 12.54 10.76
C VAL A 645 0.85 13.70 11.17
N GLN A 646 0.30 14.88 11.45
CA GLN A 646 1.04 16.04 11.95
C GLN A 646 1.64 15.78 13.35
N ASP A 647 0.91 15.10 14.24
CA ASP A 647 1.44 14.66 15.55
C ASP A 647 2.61 13.68 15.37
N ALA A 648 2.46 12.67 14.51
CA ALA A 648 3.54 11.73 14.21
C ALA A 648 4.80 12.44 13.65
N ILE A 649 4.62 13.44 12.79
CA ILE A 649 5.72 14.30 12.30
C ILE A 649 6.33 15.13 13.43
N SER A 650 5.53 15.63 14.38
CA SER A 650 6.02 16.44 15.52
C SER A 650 6.90 15.65 16.49
N VAL A 651 6.63 14.35 16.68
CA VAL A 651 7.52 13.41 17.38
C VAL A 651 8.60 12.82 16.44
N GLY A 652 8.80 13.46 15.29
CA GLY A 652 9.93 13.26 14.40
C GLY A 652 9.80 12.15 13.37
N ALA A 653 8.61 11.61 13.08
CA ALA A 653 8.46 10.59 12.04
C ALA A 653 8.76 11.14 10.63
N ASN A 654 9.49 10.36 9.84
CA ASN A 654 10.05 10.78 8.54
C ASN A 654 9.03 10.80 7.38
N VAL A 655 7.79 11.25 7.63
CA VAL A 655 6.75 11.43 6.62
C VAL A 655 7.11 12.62 5.71
N LYS A 656 6.82 12.51 4.41
CA LYS A 656 7.15 13.52 3.37
C LYS A 656 5.98 13.92 2.49
N GLY A 657 4.90 13.15 2.47
CA GLY A 657 3.67 13.52 1.78
C GLY A 657 2.45 12.76 2.24
N PHE A 658 1.29 13.27 1.85
CA PHE A 658 -0.02 12.68 2.10
C PHE A 658 -0.84 12.71 0.80
N PHE A 659 -1.48 11.59 0.47
CA PHE A 659 -2.25 11.38 -0.75
C PHE A 659 -3.69 10.98 -0.39
N ALA A 660 -4.65 11.77 -0.86
CA ALA A 660 -6.08 11.55 -0.63
C ALA A 660 -6.62 10.40 -1.51
N TRP A 661 -7.41 9.49 -0.92
CA TRP A 661 -8.22 8.50 -1.64
C TRP A 661 -9.69 8.96 -1.70
N SER A 662 -10.27 9.26 -2.86
CA SER A 662 -9.70 9.34 -4.22
C SER A 662 -9.88 10.75 -4.80
N LEU A 663 -9.30 11.01 -5.98
CA LEU A 663 -9.63 12.23 -6.74
C LEU A 663 -11.11 12.18 -7.17
N LEU A 664 -11.46 11.11 -7.88
CA LEU A 664 -12.75 10.89 -8.55
C LEU A 664 -13.54 9.78 -7.84
N ASP A 665 -14.87 9.86 -7.88
CA ASP A 665 -15.70 8.67 -7.65
C ASP A 665 -15.44 7.66 -8.77
N ASN A 666 -15.13 6.43 -8.40
CA ASN A 666 -14.60 5.39 -9.29
C ASN A 666 -15.34 4.05 -9.07
N PHE A 667 -14.92 3.00 -9.79
CA PHE A 667 -15.42 1.62 -9.58
C PHE A 667 -14.76 1.05 -8.31
N GLU A 668 -15.47 0.86 -7.20
CA GLU A 668 -14.88 0.35 -5.95
C GLU A 668 -14.85 -1.19 -5.94
N TRP A 669 -14.07 -1.78 -6.86
CA TRP A 669 -13.78 -3.21 -6.90
C TRP A 669 -15.06 -4.09 -6.86
N ALA A 670 -15.15 -5.05 -5.94
CA ALA A 670 -16.34 -5.89 -5.75
C ALA A 670 -17.59 -5.13 -5.24
N MET A 671 -17.46 -3.88 -4.78
CA MET A 671 -18.59 -3.03 -4.41
C MET A 671 -19.18 -2.28 -5.61
N GLY A 672 -18.55 -2.34 -6.79
CA GLY A 672 -19.02 -1.64 -7.99
C GLY A 672 -19.09 -0.13 -7.80
N TYR A 673 -20.12 0.51 -8.34
CA TYR A 673 -20.39 1.93 -8.13
C TYR A 673 -21.39 2.18 -6.97
N THR A 674 -21.56 1.21 -6.05
CA THR A 674 -22.48 1.32 -4.89
C THR A 674 -21.92 2.17 -3.74
N VAL A 675 -20.63 2.47 -3.74
CA VAL A 675 -19.97 3.38 -2.80
C VAL A 675 -19.07 4.38 -3.55
N ARG A 676 -18.68 5.46 -2.89
CA ARG A 676 -18.06 6.65 -3.51
C ARG A 676 -17.00 7.27 -2.60
N PHE A 677 -15.72 7.21 -3.00
CA PHE A 677 -14.57 7.75 -2.24
C PHE A 677 -14.13 9.16 -2.63
N GLY A 678 -14.48 9.65 -3.82
CA GLY A 678 -13.83 10.80 -4.45
C GLY A 678 -14.06 12.14 -3.76
N LEU A 679 -13.10 13.06 -3.89
CA LEU A 679 -13.34 14.49 -3.59
C LEU A 679 -14.20 15.16 -4.69
N VAL A 680 -14.25 14.55 -5.86
CA VAL A 680 -15.03 14.95 -7.03
C VAL A 680 -16.07 13.88 -7.32
N TYR A 681 -17.35 14.27 -7.41
CA TYR A 681 -18.42 13.37 -7.82
C TYR A 681 -18.35 13.14 -9.33
N VAL A 682 -18.41 11.88 -9.77
CA VAL A 682 -18.53 11.51 -11.18
C VAL A 682 -19.96 11.08 -11.47
N ASP A 683 -20.56 11.68 -12.51
CA ASP A 683 -21.84 11.24 -13.05
C ASP A 683 -21.67 10.18 -14.15
N PHE A 684 -21.56 8.92 -13.75
CA PHE A 684 -21.44 7.78 -14.67
C PHE A 684 -22.62 7.65 -15.65
N LYS A 685 -23.76 8.31 -15.41
CA LYS A 685 -24.95 8.28 -16.28
C LYS A 685 -24.96 9.43 -17.30
N ASP A 686 -24.29 10.55 -17.00
CA ASP A 686 -24.19 11.73 -17.86
C ASP A 686 -22.75 11.97 -18.33
N GLY A 687 -22.19 10.99 -19.05
CA GLY A 687 -20.90 11.10 -19.73
C GLY A 687 -19.67 11.19 -18.81
N CYS A 688 -19.79 10.71 -17.56
CA CYS A 688 -18.76 10.79 -16.52
C CYS A 688 -18.33 12.22 -16.14
N LYS A 689 -19.25 13.20 -16.24
CA LYS A 689 -18.97 14.60 -15.85
C LYS A 689 -18.50 14.72 -14.40
N ARG A 690 -17.48 15.54 -14.16
CA ARG A 690 -16.87 15.78 -12.85
C ARG A 690 -17.50 16.97 -12.12
N TYR A 691 -17.87 16.78 -10.85
CA TYR A 691 -18.47 17.80 -9.98
C TYR A 691 -17.75 17.88 -8.62
N PRO A 692 -16.91 18.91 -8.36
CA PRO A 692 -16.19 19.04 -7.09
C PRO A 692 -17.13 19.13 -5.87
N LYS A 693 -17.00 18.16 -4.94
CA LYS A 693 -17.78 18.08 -3.70
C LYS A 693 -17.34 19.16 -2.70
N LYS A 694 -17.85 19.13 -1.47
CA LYS A 694 -17.48 20.09 -0.42
C LYS A 694 -16.03 19.85 0.04
N SER A 695 -15.60 18.59 0.11
CA SER A 695 -14.23 18.21 0.44
C SER A 695 -13.17 18.78 -0.53
N ALA A 696 -13.38 18.69 -1.85
CA ALA A 696 -12.49 19.31 -2.84
C ALA A 696 -12.34 20.83 -2.63
N LYS A 697 -13.42 21.51 -2.22
CA LYS A 697 -13.40 22.97 -1.93
C LYS A 697 -12.66 23.27 -0.62
N TRP A 698 -12.83 22.44 0.40
CA TRP A 698 -12.07 22.54 1.65
C TRP A 698 -10.58 22.30 1.43
N PHE A 699 -10.19 21.27 0.67
CA PHE A 699 -8.78 21.07 0.28
C PHE A 699 -8.23 22.25 -0.52
N LYS A 700 -9.03 22.88 -1.40
CA LYS A 700 -8.62 24.10 -2.10
C LYS A 700 -8.29 25.25 -1.16
N GLU A 701 -9.09 25.44 -0.11
CA GLU A 701 -8.85 26.46 0.91
C GLU A 701 -7.65 26.12 1.81
N LEU A 702 -7.46 24.83 2.13
CA LEU A 702 -6.33 24.31 2.91
C LEU A 702 -4.97 24.44 2.18
N LEU A 703 -4.95 24.15 0.89
CA LEU A 703 -3.76 24.18 0.03
C LEU A 703 -3.39 25.59 -0.44
N ASN A 704 -4.39 26.48 -0.52
CA ASN A 704 -4.21 27.87 -0.92
C ASN A 704 -4.64 28.82 0.22
N PRO A 705 -3.97 28.76 1.39
CA PRO A 705 -4.32 29.62 2.50
C PRO A 705 -4.15 31.08 2.07
N LYS A 706 -5.24 31.85 2.10
CA LYS A 706 -5.17 33.29 1.88
C LYS A 706 -4.19 33.86 2.90
N LYS A 707 -3.19 34.61 2.43
CA LYS A 707 -2.38 35.43 3.33
C LYS A 707 -3.32 36.34 4.11
N SER A 708 -3.34 36.19 5.43
CA SER A 708 -3.93 37.18 6.31
C SER A 708 -3.08 38.44 6.21
N ASN A 709 -3.67 39.50 5.64
CA ASN A 709 -3.15 40.86 5.74
C ASN A 709 -3.29 41.37 7.17
#